data_AF-A0AAW4CYX8-F1
#
_entry.id   AF-A0AAW4CYX8-F1
#
_cell.length_a   1.000
_cell.length_b   1.000
_cell.length_c   1.000
_cell.angle_alpha   90.00
_cell.angle_beta   90.00
_cell.angle_gamma   90.00
#
_symmetry.space_group_name_H-M   'P 1'
#
loop_
_entity.id
_entity.type
_entity.pdbx_description
1 polymer ?
#
loop_
_entity_poly.entity_id
_entity_poly.type
_entity_poly.pdbx_seq_one_letter_code
_entity_poly.pdbx_strand_id
1 'polypeptide(L)'
;MRLKCIRLAGFKSFVDPTTVNFPSNMAAVVGPNGCGKSNIIDAVRWVMGESSAKNLRGESMTDVIFNGSSGRKPVSQASIELVFDNSETTLVGEYAAYAEISIRRKVTRDSQNSYYLNGTKCRRRDITDIFLGTGLGPRSYSIIEQGMISKLIEAKPEELRNFIEEAAGISKYKERRRETENRIRRTQENLARLTDLREELERQLERLHRQAQAAEKYREYKAQERQLKARLAALRWRELDERVRQRQSVIGNQDVSFEALVAEQRNADASIERLRDGHHELSERFNQVQARFYSVAGDIARVEQSIQHGQQRLRQLQDDFKEAERTRQETESHLGHDRTLLATLGEELAMLEPEQALTLEAAEESAAVLEEAESGMHGWQEQWDTFNSRSAEPRRQAEVQQARLQQLESGLERLAERQRKLTDEQAQLGEDPQDAAMLEQVEQLASSELSLEALQQEEEQVIERLETVRQALQEAGLAQQQAQGDMQRLGGRLASLEALQQAALDPGAGVGEWLQGQGLADCPRLAQALRVEPGWELAVETVLGADLQAVLVDDFAPLDLAGLQQGDVSLLLAACASQAATSGSLLDRVQGPVDLAPWLGQVRPVEDLAEALALRAGLGEGQSLVSRNGYWVSRNSLRVRRGGSGESGVLARGQEIERLEHSQREQHIALQQLEQQLQTLREQQQHLEAQREQVRRRAQEENRLQAELKASLSANRARAEQVALRRRRLEEELAELDEQRALEHEQLGEARLLLQDALELMAQDTDQREVLLAQRDRLREGLDRIRQEARQHKDHAHQLAVRLGSLRAQHDSTRQALERLELQAARLSERQEQLSLNLEEGEAPLEELRLKLEELLERRMGVDEEMRQARLQMDEADRELRDAEKRRTQAEQQAQLLRGQLEQLRLECQGLEVRRTTLQEQLLADGYDLQGVLATVEPDVTEAGTEQALEQLEARIQRLGAINLAAIEEYEQQSERKRYLDAQDADLVEALDTLENVIRKIDKETRHRFKDTFDQINAGLQALFPKVFGGGSAYLELTGEDLLDTGVTIMARPPGKKNSTIHLLSGGEKALTALALVFAIFKLNPAPFCMLDEVDAPLDDANVGRYARLVKEMSESVQFIYITHNKIAMEMADQLMGVTMHEPGCSRLVAVDVEAAMAMVDA
;
A
#
# COMPACT_ATOMS: atom_id res chain seq x y z
N MET A 1 25.29 -7.09 31.79
CA MET A 1 23.94 -7.31 31.23
C MET A 1 23.90 -8.76 30.76
N ARG A 2 22.90 -9.56 31.10
CA ARG A 2 22.81 -10.98 30.70
C ARG A 2 21.41 -11.29 30.19
N LEU A 3 21.27 -12.18 29.22
CA LEU A 3 19.96 -12.58 28.73
C LEU A 3 19.35 -13.57 29.72
N LYS A 4 18.35 -13.12 30.49
CA LYS A 4 17.72 -13.92 31.56
C LYS A 4 16.69 -14.87 30.99
N CYS A 5 15.79 -14.36 30.14
CA CYS A 5 14.84 -15.19 29.44
C CYS A 5 14.35 -14.56 28.13
N ILE A 6 13.88 -15.41 27.23
CA ILE A 6 13.17 -15.04 26.00
C ILE A 6 11.72 -15.52 26.16
N ARG A 7 10.76 -14.62 26.05
CA ARG A 7 9.33 -14.95 26.00
C ARG A 7 8.85 -14.85 24.56
N LEU A 8 8.43 -15.98 24.00
CA LEU A 8 7.98 -16.14 22.63
C LEU A 8 6.48 -16.43 22.65
N ALA A 9 5.69 -15.77 21.80
CA ALA A 9 4.29 -16.15 21.56
C ALA A 9 3.90 -15.88 20.11
N GLY A 10 3.29 -16.88 19.47
CA GLY A 10 2.84 -16.80 18.08
C GLY A 10 3.95 -16.58 17.05
N PHE A 11 5.21 -16.91 17.38
CA PHE A 11 6.38 -16.64 16.54
C PHE A 11 6.85 -17.92 15.83
N LYS A 12 6.79 -17.94 14.50
CA LYS A 12 7.12 -19.10 13.66
C LYS A 12 6.53 -20.39 14.26
N SER A 13 7.35 -21.39 14.61
CA SER A 13 6.88 -22.65 15.18
C SER A 13 6.52 -22.61 16.69
N PHE A 14 6.72 -21.48 17.39
CA PHE A 14 6.36 -21.31 18.80
C PHE A 14 4.99 -20.65 18.95
N VAL A 15 3.95 -21.49 18.94
CA VAL A 15 2.54 -21.05 19.00
C VAL A 15 2.15 -20.59 20.41
N ASP A 16 2.38 -21.44 21.40
CA ASP A 16 2.05 -21.16 22.79
C ASP A 16 3.07 -20.20 23.43
N PRO A 17 2.65 -19.37 24.39
CA PRO A 17 3.55 -18.57 25.21
C PRO A 17 4.63 -19.46 25.85
N THR A 18 5.84 -19.39 25.29
CA THR A 18 6.97 -20.23 25.68
C THR A 18 8.04 -19.32 26.26
N THR A 19 8.48 -19.63 27.48
CA THR A 19 9.58 -18.89 28.14
C THR A 19 10.83 -19.76 28.12
N VAL A 20 11.87 -19.27 27.47
CA VAL A 20 13.20 -19.89 27.42
C VAL A 20 14.06 -19.21 28.47
N ASN A 21 14.42 -19.90 29.54
CA ASN A 21 15.19 -19.35 30.67
C ASN A 21 16.66 -19.76 30.60
N PHE A 22 17.59 -18.81 30.66
CA PHE A 22 19.03 -19.11 30.63
C PHE A 22 19.69 -18.84 31.99
N PRO A 23 19.69 -19.81 32.91
CA PRO A 23 20.27 -19.66 34.25
C PRO A 23 21.81 -19.76 34.27
N SER A 24 22.43 -20.44 33.30
CA SER A 24 23.88 -20.61 33.20
C SER A 24 24.51 -19.74 32.11
N ASN A 25 25.84 -19.61 32.16
CA ASN A 25 26.63 -18.93 31.13
C ASN A 25 26.91 -19.80 29.91
N MET A 26 26.56 -21.09 29.93
CA MET A 26 26.78 -22.01 28.82
C MET A 26 25.55 -22.90 28.63
N ALA A 27 24.68 -22.49 27.72
CA ALA A 27 23.44 -23.18 27.40
C ALA A 27 23.47 -23.72 25.97
N ALA A 28 23.15 -25.00 25.81
CA ALA A 28 23.06 -25.63 24.50
C ALA A 28 21.59 -25.90 24.14
N VAL A 29 21.18 -25.45 22.96
CA VAL A 29 19.86 -25.77 22.40
C VAL A 29 20.01 -26.96 21.44
N VAL A 30 19.36 -28.06 21.78
CA VAL A 30 19.48 -29.34 21.08
C VAL A 30 18.11 -29.85 20.63
N GLY A 31 18.07 -30.69 19.60
CA GLY A 31 16.82 -31.25 19.09
C GLY A 31 16.96 -31.80 17.68
N PRO A 32 15.99 -32.61 17.20
CA PRO A 32 16.02 -33.17 15.85
C PRO A 32 16.09 -32.10 14.76
N ASN A 33 16.60 -32.43 13.58
CA ASN A 33 16.60 -31.48 12.46
C ASN A 33 15.17 -31.08 12.10
N GLY A 34 14.95 -29.78 11.85
CA GLY A 34 13.63 -29.24 11.53
C GLY A 34 12.70 -28.98 12.72
N CYS A 35 13.11 -29.20 13.98
CA CYS A 35 12.26 -28.95 15.15
C CYS A 35 12.11 -27.48 15.58
N GLY A 36 12.69 -26.52 14.84
CA GLY A 36 12.55 -25.07 15.10
C GLY A 36 13.66 -24.45 15.97
N LYS A 37 14.83 -25.11 16.11
CA LYS A 37 15.96 -24.61 16.90
C LYS A 37 16.42 -23.20 16.48
N SER A 38 16.70 -23.00 15.19
CA SER A 38 17.16 -21.69 14.68
C SER A 38 16.13 -20.57 14.81
N ASN A 39 14.83 -20.89 15.01
CA ASN A 39 13.81 -19.87 15.25
C ASN A 39 14.05 -19.11 16.57
N ILE A 40 14.78 -19.68 17.54
CA ILE A 40 15.16 -18.98 18.77
C ILE A 40 16.17 -17.85 18.48
N ILE A 41 17.08 -18.06 17.53
CA ILE A 41 18.05 -17.04 17.11
C ILE A 41 17.35 -15.94 16.30
N ASP A 42 16.47 -16.34 15.38
CA ASP A 42 15.66 -15.40 14.59
C ASP A 42 14.81 -14.50 15.50
N ALA A 43 14.29 -15.04 16.60
CA ALA A 43 13.52 -14.30 17.58
C ALA A 43 14.32 -13.17 18.25
N VAL A 44 15.56 -13.46 18.66
CA VAL A 44 16.45 -12.48 19.30
C VAL A 44 16.85 -11.40 18.29
N ARG A 45 17.23 -11.78 17.05
CA ARG A 45 17.54 -10.83 15.96
C ARG A 45 16.40 -9.88 15.65
N TRP A 46 15.20 -10.44 15.57
CA TRP A 46 14.01 -9.67 15.25
C TRP A 46 13.72 -8.59 16.30
N VAL A 47 13.85 -8.90 17.59
CA VAL A 47 13.65 -7.90 18.66
C VAL A 47 14.75 -6.83 18.66
N MET A 48 16.00 -7.18 18.35
CA MET A 48 17.13 -6.25 18.32
C MET A 48 17.12 -5.26 17.14
N GLY A 49 16.11 -5.33 16.27
CA GLY A 49 15.82 -4.27 15.31
C GLY A 49 16.22 -4.56 13.86
N GLU A 50 16.48 -5.82 13.51
CA GLU A 50 16.62 -6.24 12.10
C GLU A 50 15.32 -5.93 11.33
N SER A 51 15.49 -5.33 10.15
CA SER A 51 14.42 -4.86 9.26
C SER A 51 14.35 -5.66 7.96
N SER A 52 15.38 -6.44 7.63
CA SER A 52 15.43 -7.29 6.45
C SER A 52 14.73 -8.62 6.70
N ALA A 53 13.58 -8.87 6.05
CA ALA A 53 12.88 -10.16 6.10
C ALA A 53 13.76 -11.32 5.60
N LYS A 54 14.62 -11.06 4.61
CA LYS A 54 15.57 -12.03 4.05
C LYS A 54 16.55 -12.57 5.10
N ASN A 55 16.96 -11.73 6.06
CA ASN A 55 17.87 -12.13 7.14
C ASN A 55 17.16 -12.95 8.24
N LEU A 56 15.82 -12.99 8.24
CA LEU A 56 15.00 -13.77 9.17
C LEU A 56 14.42 -15.03 8.50
N ARG A 57 15.01 -15.46 7.37
CA ARG A 57 14.57 -16.63 6.59
C ARG A 57 13.10 -16.56 6.16
N GLY A 58 12.63 -15.37 5.76
CA GLY A 58 11.30 -15.11 5.22
C GLY A 58 11.32 -14.13 4.04
N GLU A 59 10.22 -14.02 3.31
CA GLU A 59 10.08 -13.09 2.17
C GLU A 59 9.46 -11.76 2.63
N SER A 60 8.54 -11.83 3.59
CA SER A 60 7.82 -10.71 4.19
C SER A 60 7.99 -10.65 5.71
N MET A 61 7.87 -9.45 6.27
CA MET A 61 7.96 -9.26 7.72
C MET A 61 6.76 -9.84 8.50
N THR A 62 5.72 -10.27 7.79
CA THR A 62 4.56 -10.99 8.35
C THR A 62 4.80 -12.50 8.48
N ASP A 63 5.81 -13.05 7.80
CA ASP A 63 6.16 -14.49 7.81
C ASP A 63 6.76 -14.95 9.15
N VAL A 64 7.02 -14.02 10.07
CA VAL A 64 7.42 -14.33 11.45
C VAL A 64 6.25 -14.76 12.32
N ILE A 65 5.00 -14.56 11.89
CA ILE A 65 3.78 -14.96 12.60
C ILE A 65 3.45 -16.42 12.27
N PHE A 66 3.06 -17.21 13.28
CA PHE A 66 2.63 -18.60 13.05
C PHE A 66 1.43 -18.66 12.08
N ASN A 67 1.64 -19.31 10.94
CA ASN A 67 0.66 -19.40 9.86
C ASN A 67 -0.27 -20.64 9.94
N GLY A 68 -0.21 -21.41 11.03
CA GLY A 68 -1.05 -22.60 11.24
C GLY A 68 -0.30 -23.92 11.00
N SER A 69 -0.80 -25.00 11.60
CA SER A 69 -0.37 -26.38 11.33
C SER A 69 -1.59 -27.31 11.22
N SER A 70 -1.39 -28.57 10.84
CA SER A 70 -2.48 -29.56 10.69
C SER A 70 -3.33 -29.76 11.95
N GLY A 71 -2.79 -29.45 13.14
CA GLY A 71 -3.50 -29.53 14.42
C GLY A 71 -3.83 -28.19 15.09
N ARG A 72 -3.39 -27.04 14.55
CA ARG A 72 -3.54 -25.72 15.20
C ARG A 72 -3.83 -24.57 14.25
N LYS A 73 -4.80 -23.72 14.63
CA LYS A 73 -5.19 -22.51 13.87
C LYS A 73 -4.06 -21.46 13.82
N PRO A 74 -3.96 -20.66 12.74
CA PRO A 74 -3.03 -19.54 12.64
C PRO A 74 -3.27 -18.48 13.74
N VAL A 75 -2.20 -17.81 14.18
CA VAL A 75 -2.28 -16.72 15.17
C VAL A 75 -2.26 -15.36 14.45
N SER A 76 -2.95 -14.36 15.02
CA SER A 76 -3.10 -13.01 14.42
C SER A 76 -1.92 -12.06 14.68
N GLN A 77 -1.08 -12.38 15.66
CA GLN A 77 0.03 -11.55 16.12
C GLN A 77 1.19 -12.42 16.60
N ALA A 78 2.41 -11.93 16.41
CA ALA A 78 3.60 -12.47 17.05
C ALA A 78 4.17 -11.43 18.01
N SER A 79 4.57 -11.88 19.20
CA SER A 79 5.27 -11.04 20.16
C SER A 79 6.45 -11.77 20.75
N ILE A 80 7.58 -11.07 20.82
CA ILE A 80 8.78 -11.57 21.48
C ILE A 80 9.22 -10.52 22.47
N GLU A 81 9.51 -10.96 23.68
CA GLU A 81 10.06 -10.14 24.75
C GLU A 81 11.39 -10.74 25.23
N LEU A 82 12.46 -9.95 25.10
CA LEU A 82 13.77 -10.25 25.66
C LEU A 82 13.87 -9.58 27.03
N VAL A 83 14.16 -10.37 28.07
CA VAL A 83 14.39 -9.87 29.42
C VAL A 83 15.86 -9.99 29.73
N PHE A 84 16.48 -8.85 30.01
CA PHE A 84 17.88 -8.74 30.36
C PHE A 84 18.03 -8.44 31.85
N ASP A 85 18.92 -9.17 32.50
CA ASP A 85 19.39 -8.88 33.84
C ASP A 85 20.54 -7.87 33.77
N ASN A 86 20.41 -6.74 34.44
CA ASN A 86 21.39 -5.67 34.51
C ASN A 86 21.98 -5.50 35.92
N SER A 87 21.99 -6.56 36.74
CA SER A 87 22.60 -6.59 38.09
C SER A 87 24.09 -6.16 38.10
N GLU A 88 24.82 -6.39 37.01
CA GLU A 88 26.22 -5.96 36.83
C GLU A 88 26.36 -4.47 36.41
N THR A 89 25.26 -3.73 36.22
CA THR A 89 25.22 -2.29 35.90
C THR A 89 26.06 -1.85 34.68
N THR A 90 26.16 -2.71 33.66
CA THR A 90 26.96 -2.44 32.46
C THR A 90 26.32 -1.42 31.49
N LEU A 91 25.02 -1.14 31.65
CA LEU A 91 24.29 -0.14 30.86
C LEU A 91 24.52 1.28 31.40
N VAL A 92 24.64 2.24 30.48
CA VAL A 92 24.90 3.66 30.79
C VAL A 92 23.69 4.51 30.38
N GLY A 93 23.29 5.48 31.21
CA GLY A 93 22.21 6.44 30.90
C GLY A 93 21.00 6.33 31.84
N GLU A 94 19.86 6.91 31.43
CA GLU A 94 18.62 6.97 32.23
C GLU A 94 18.06 5.60 32.64
N TYR A 95 18.42 4.56 31.88
CA TYR A 95 17.95 3.19 32.08
C TYR A 95 18.92 2.33 32.92
N ALA A 96 20.06 2.86 33.36
CA ALA A 96 21.02 2.17 34.22
C ALA A 96 20.45 1.84 35.62
N ALA A 97 19.45 2.60 36.07
CA ALA A 97 18.81 2.44 37.37
C ALA A 97 17.89 1.20 37.47
N TYR A 98 17.54 0.57 36.33
CA TYR A 98 16.70 -0.62 36.32
C TYR A 98 17.54 -1.89 36.42
N ALA A 99 17.21 -2.74 37.39
CA ALA A 99 17.86 -4.04 37.58
C ALA A 99 17.50 -5.04 36.46
N GLU A 100 16.35 -4.88 35.82
CA GLU A 100 15.91 -5.67 34.67
C GLU A 100 15.42 -4.76 33.56
N ILE A 101 15.77 -5.10 32.32
CA ILE A 101 15.30 -4.41 31.12
C ILE A 101 14.56 -5.39 30.23
N SER A 102 13.31 -5.07 29.90
CA SER A 102 12.49 -5.84 28.97
C SER A 102 12.32 -5.08 27.66
N ILE A 103 12.69 -5.73 26.56
CA ILE A 103 12.54 -5.20 25.21
C ILE A 103 11.58 -6.11 24.47
N ARG A 104 10.44 -5.57 24.06
CA ARG A 104 9.37 -6.34 23.41
C ARG A 104 9.07 -5.77 22.03
N ARG A 105 9.06 -6.64 21.03
CA ARG A 105 8.61 -6.32 19.67
C ARG A 105 7.33 -7.10 19.39
N LYS A 106 6.34 -6.41 18.82
CA LYS A 106 5.04 -6.97 18.43
C LYS A 106 4.74 -6.64 16.97
N VAL A 107 4.29 -7.63 16.21
CA VAL A 107 3.78 -7.45 14.85
C VAL A 107 2.42 -8.10 14.68
N THR A 108 1.57 -7.44 13.91
CA THR A 108 0.24 -7.93 13.50
C THR A 108 0.26 -8.28 12.02
N ARG A 109 -0.72 -9.06 11.55
CA ARG A 109 -0.86 -9.40 10.12
C ARG A 109 -0.99 -8.18 9.20
N ASP A 110 -1.41 -7.02 9.72
CA ASP A 110 -1.45 -5.74 9.00
C ASP A 110 -0.07 -5.06 8.82
N SER A 111 1.03 -5.78 9.05
CA SER A 111 2.41 -5.28 8.97
C SER A 111 2.76 -4.12 9.92
N GLN A 112 1.96 -3.90 10.97
CA GLN A 112 2.26 -2.88 11.97
C GLN A 112 3.28 -3.37 12.99
N ASN A 113 4.48 -2.79 12.97
CA ASN A 113 5.55 -3.06 13.93
C ASN A 113 5.46 -2.10 15.13
N SER A 114 5.28 -2.66 16.34
CA SER A 114 5.30 -1.89 17.59
C SER A 114 6.45 -2.32 18.48
N TYR A 115 7.18 -1.33 19.01
CA TYR A 115 8.34 -1.51 19.88
C TYR A 115 8.00 -1.04 21.29
N TYR A 116 8.39 -1.82 22.28
CA TYR A 116 8.17 -1.53 23.69
C TYR A 116 9.46 -1.71 24.49
N LEU A 117 9.72 -0.77 25.40
CA LEU A 117 10.80 -0.81 26.37
C LEU A 117 10.17 -0.73 27.76
N ASN A 118 10.41 -1.73 28.62
CA ASN A 118 9.80 -1.83 29.95
C ASN A 118 8.28 -1.62 29.93
N GLY A 119 7.61 -2.12 28.89
CA GLY A 119 6.16 -1.99 28.68
C GLY A 119 5.70 -0.66 28.06
N THR A 120 6.57 0.35 27.94
CA THR A 120 6.23 1.64 27.30
C THR A 120 6.51 1.62 25.81
N LYS A 121 5.61 2.19 24.99
CA LYS A 121 5.77 2.23 23.53
C LYS A 121 6.86 3.23 23.15
N CYS A 122 7.87 2.80 22.40
CA CYS A 122 9.03 3.61 22.01
C CYS A 122 9.29 3.57 20.50
N ARG A 123 10.22 4.42 20.03
CA ARG A 123 10.66 4.40 18.63
C ARG A 123 11.76 3.36 18.46
N ARG A 124 11.91 2.88 17.22
CA ARG A 124 13.01 1.96 16.85
C ARG A 124 14.39 2.52 17.21
N ARG A 125 14.58 3.84 17.07
CA ARG A 125 15.84 4.52 17.40
C ARG A 125 16.20 4.34 18.86
N ASP A 126 15.22 4.44 19.76
CA ASP A 126 15.43 4.33 21.21
C ASP A 126 15.95 2.93 21.60
N ILE A 127 15.47 1.87 20.92
CA ILE A 127 15.99 0.50 21.08
C ILE A 127 17.39 0.36 20.50
N THR A 128 17.64 0.96 19.32
CA THR A 128 18.97 0.92 18.69
C THR A 128 20.01 1.63 19.56
N ASP A 129 19.64 2.76 20.18
CA ASP A 129 20.50 3.57 21.06
C ASP A 129 20.91 2.81 22.34
N ILE A 130 20.04 1.93 22.88
CA ILE A 130 20.35 1.08 24.05
C ILE A 130 21.44 0.05 23.72
N PHE A 131 21.43 -0.48 22.50
CA PHE A 131 22.40 -1.49 22.09
C PHE A 131 23.69 -0.90 21.47
N LEU A 132 23.71 0.40 21.17
CA LEU A 132 24.81 1.07 20.50
C LEU A 132 26.04 1.15 21.42
N GLY A 133 27.12 0.45 21.05
CA GLY A 133 28.35 0.35 21.84
C GLY A 133 28.39 -0.78 22.88
N THR A 134 27.35 -1.63 22.94
CA THR A 134 27.31 -2.84 23.80
C THR A 134 27.72 -4.12 23.06
N GLY A 135 28.09 -4.02 21.78
CA GLY A 135 28.37 -5.16 20.91
C GLY A 135 27.12 -5.85 20.35
N LEU A 136 25.90 -5.37 20.66
CA LEU A 136 24.60 -5.93 20.25
C LEU A 136 23.88 -5.10 19.17
N GLY A 137 24.57 -4.61 18.14
CA GLY A 137 23.94 -3.92 17.00
C GLY A 137 23.19 -4.86 16.01
N PRO A 138 22.35 -4.31 15.10
CA PRO A 138 21.71 -5.08 14.03
C PRO A 138 22.70 -5.67 13.01
N ARG A 139 23.96 -5.21 13.00
CA ARG A 139 25.07 -5.77 12.20
C ARG A 139 26.12 -6.49 13.05
N SER A 140 25.79 -6.78 14.32
CA SER A 140 26.76 -7.25 15.29
C SER A 140 27.28 -8.66 15.04
N TYR A 141 28.50 -8.88 15.54
CA TYR A 141 29.21 -10.14 15.58
C TYR A 141 28.76 -11.07 16.74
N SER A 142 27.76 -10.66 17.54
CA SER A 142 27.25 -11.40 18.71
C SER A 142 26.33 -12.57 18.35
N ILE A 143 25.76 -12.57 17.14
CA ILE A 143 24.92 -13.66 16.64
C ILE A 143 25.51 -14.22 15.36
N ILE A 144 26.06 -15.42 15.45
CA ILE A 144 26.71 -16.12 14.35
C ILE A 144 25.73 -17.14 13.77
N GLU A 145 25.22 -16.85 12.58
CA GLU A 145 24.37 -17.77 11.82
C GLU A 145 25.18 -18.74 10.96
N GLN A 146 24.52 -19.82 10.57
CA GLN A 146 24.97 -20.69 9.50
C GLN A 146 25.25 -19.86 8.22
N GLY A 147 26.50 -19.84 7.78
CA GLY A 147 26.97 -19.06 6.62
C GLY A 147 27.45 -17.64 6.90
N MET A 148 27.26 -17.06 8.10
CA MET A 148 27.88 -15.78 8.49
C MET A 148 29.41 -15.88 8.50
N ILE A 149 29.93 -17.04 8.92
CA ILE A 149 31.35 -17.37 8.89
C ILE A 149 31.88 -17.32 7.45
N SER A 150 31.15 -17.92 6.50
CA SER A 150 31.48 -17.86 5.06
C SER A 150 31.44 -16.43 4.51
N LYS A 151 30.45 -15.61 4.91
CA LYS A 151 30.36 -14.19 4.52
C LYS A 151 31.55 -13.36 5.03
N LEU A 152 32.01 -13.60 6.26
CA LEU A 152 33.21 -12.95 6.81
C LEU A 152 34.49 -13.32 6.05
N ILE A 153 34.56 -14.54 5.50
CA ILE A 153 35.69 -15.02 4.70
C ILE A 153 35.67 -14.45 3.27
N GLU A 154 34.49 -14.22 2.72
CA GLU A 154 34.28 -13.71 1.35
C GLU A 154 34.14 -12.18 1.29
N ALA A 155 34.08 -11.51 2.44
CA ALA A 155 33.93 -10.06 2.56
C ALA A 155 35.09 -9.31 1.88
N LYS A 156 34.76 -8.19 1.23
CA LYS A 156 35.78 -7.29 0.68
C LYS A 156 36.58 -6.64 1.82
N PRO A 157 37.83 -6.19 1.58
CA PRO A 157 38.65 -5.55 2.61
C PRO A 157 37.99 -4.34 3.30
N GLU A 158 37.16 -3.59 2.57
CA GLU A 158 36.37 -2.47 3.08
C GLU A 158 35.18 -2.92 3.95
N GLU A 159 34.61 -4.09 3.66
CA GLU A 159 33.50 -4.67 4.44
C GLU A 159 34.03 -5.28 5.75
N LEU A 160 35.20 -5.91 5.71
CA LEU A 160 35.86 -6.45 6.91
C LEU A 160 36.23 -5.34 7.91
N ARG A 161 36.61 -4.16 7.41
CA ARG A 161 36.87 -2.95 8.21
C ARG A 161 35.65 -2.57 9.05
N ASN A 162 34.44 -2.65 8.51
CA ASN A 162 33.23 -2.26 9.25
C ASN A 162 33.03 -3.08 10.53
N PHE A 163 33.38 -4.38 10.51
CA PHE A 163 33.31 -5.23 11.70
C PHE A 163 34.32 -4.82 12.78
N ILE A 164 35.51 -4.36 12.36
CA ILE A 164 36.55 -3.87 13.27
C ILE A 164 36.17 -2.47 13.82
N GLU A 165 35.55 -1.61 13.00
CA GLU A 165 35.01 -0.31 13.45
C GLU A 165 33.90 -0.48 14.49
N GLU A 166 33.01 -1.45 14.29
CA GLU A 166 31.94 -1.79 15.23
C GLU A 166 32.51 -2.38 16.52
N ALA A 167 33.48 -3.30 16.41
CA ALA A 167 34.21 -3.85 17.56
C ALA A 167 35.01 -2.79 18.33
N ALA A 168 35.51 -1.74 17.67
CA ALA A 168 36.19 -0.62 18.31
C ALA A 168 35.21 0.41 18.92
N GLY A 169 33.90 0.24 18.71
CA GLY A 169 32.87 1.19 19.15
C GLY A 169 32.93 2.55 18.44
N ILE A 170 33.56 2.61 17.26
CA ILE A 170 33.85 3.85 16.52
C ILE A 170 32.62 4.36 15.78
N SER A 171 31.63 3.52 15.50
CA SER A 171 30.40 3.90 14.80
C SER A 171 29.69 5.10 15.46
N LYS A 172 29.67 5.16 16.80
CA LYS A 172 29.15 6.30 17.59
C LYS A 172 29.93 7.59 17.34
N TYR A 173 31.25 7.48 17.20
CA TYR A 173 32.14 8.61 16.97
C TYR A 173 32.02 9.12 15.53
N LYS A 174 31.87 8.23 14.54
CA LYS A 174 31.66 8.58 13.12
C LYS A 174 30.34 9.32 12.90
N GLU A 175 29.28 8.88 13.59
CA GLU A 175 27.98 9.55 13.54
C GLU A 175 28.02 10.93 14.24
N ARG A 176 28.65 11.02 15.42
CA ARG A 176 28.91 12.31 16.11
C ARG A 176 29.83 13.25 15.32
N ARG A 177 30.82 12.73 14.61
CA ARG A 177 31.73 13.50 13.74
C ARG A 177 30.94 14.16 12.61
N ARG A 178 30.11 13.39 11.91
CA ARG A 178 29.26 13.90 10.82
C ARG A 178 28.28 14.98 11.27
N GLU A 179 27.75 14.84 12.48
CA GLU A 179 26.90 15.88 13.10
C GLU A 179 27.71 17.15 13.43
N THR A 180 28.88 16.99 14.03
CA THR A 180 29.80 18.09 14.38
C THR A 180 30.29 18.84 13.14
N GLU A 181 30.63 18.15 12.04
CA GLU A 181 31.03 18.77 10.76
C GLU A 181 29.92 19.66 10.18
N ASN A 182 28.67 19.20 10.21
CA ASN A 182 27.53 20.00 9.77
C ASN A 182 27.31 21.23 10.64
N ARG A 183 27.59 21.15 11.95
CA ARG A 183 27.52 22.30 12.87
C ARG A 183 28.65 23.30 12.63
N ILE A 184 29.89 22.85 12.43
CA ILE A 184 31.04 23.71 12.11
C ILE A 184 30.79 24.50 10.83
N ARG A 185 30.30 23.84 9.77
CA ARG A 185 30.01 24.51 8.49
C ARG A 185 29.04 25.68 8.66
N ARG A 186 27.97 25.51 9.45
CA ARG A 186 27.01 26.58 9.77
C ARG A 186 27.62 27.69 10.64
N THR A 187 28.56 27.35 11.51
CA THR A 187 29.19 28.31 12.43
C THR A 187 30.26 29.16 11.73
N GLN A 188 31.01 28.59 10.77
CA GLN A 188 31.97 29.32 9.92
C GLN A 188 31.28 30.36 9.03
N GLU A 189 30.10 30.05 8.48
CA GLU A 189 29.29 31.00 7.69
C GLU A 189 28.79 32.19 8.54
N ASN A 190 28.51 31.96 9.83
CA ASN A 190 28.10 33.01 10.76
C ASN A 190 29.29 33.85 11.24
N LEU A 191 30.45 33.22 11.51
CA LEU A 191 31.67 33.89 11.93
C LEU A 191 32.13 34.91 10.88
N ALA A 192 32.10 34.52 9.59
CA ALA A 192 32.48 35.41 8.49
C ALA A 192 31.69 36.73 8.46
N ARG A 193 30.41 36.72 8.83
CA ARG A 193 29.58 37.94 8.92
C ARG A 193 29.87 38.78 10.16
N LEU A 194 30.25 38.14 11.26
CA LEU A 194 30.53 38.79 12.54
C LEU A 194 31.90 39.49 12.51
N THR A 195 32.89 38.89 11.84
CA THR A 195 34.22 39.49 11.63
C THR A 195 34.14 40.79 10.83
N ASP A 196 33.33 40.84 9.76
CA ASP A 196 33.11 42.06 8.97
C ASP A 196 32.52 43.22 9.81
N LEU A 197 31.59 42.89 10.71
CA LEU A 197 30.94 43.85 11.63
C LEU A 197 31.90 44.37 12.73
N ARG A 198 32.81 43.52 13.22
CA ARG A 198 33.82 43.90 14.23
C ARG A 198 34.89 44.82 13.66
N GLU A 199 35.39 44.54 12.46
CA GLU A 199 36.38 45.38 11.80
C GLU A 199 35.83 46.78 11.46
N GLU A 200 34.53 46.88 11.17
CA GLU A 200 33.86 48.17 10.95
C GLU A 200 33.70 48.97 12.27
N LEU A 201 33.31 48.32 13.38
CA LEU A 201 33.16 48.94 14.70
C LEU A 201 34.49 49.38 15.33
N GLU A 202 35.58 48.64 15.10
CA GLU A 202 36.92 48.99 15.60
C GLU A 202 37.44 50.29 14.99
N ARG A 203 37.21 50.50 13.69
CA ARG A 203 37.53 51.75 12.99
C ARG A 203 36.67 52.93 13.44
N GLN A 204 35.45 52.67 13.90
CA GLN A 204 34.56 53.71 14.45
C GLN A 204 34.95 54.14 15.87
N LEU A 205 35.40 53.23 16.73
CA LEU A 205 35.77 53.54 18.13
C LEU A 205 37.07 54.34 18.28
N GLU A 206 38.09 54.09 17.46
CA GLU A 206 39.33 54.88 17.46
C GLU A 206 39.08 56.34 17.08
N ARG A 207 38.03 56.59 16.28
CA ARG A 207 37.59 57.92 15.85
C ARG A 207 36.82 58.65 16.95
N LEU A 208 35.95 57.96 17.68
CA LEU A 208 35.13 58.53 18.77
C LEU A 208 35.96 58.95 20.00
N HIS A 209 37.01 58.19 20.34
CA HIS A 209 37.90 58.47 21.48
C HIS A 209 38.61 59.84 21.39
N ARG A 210 39.04 60.25 20.19
CA ARG A 210 39.69 61.56 19.96
C ARG A 210 38.71 62.74 19.99
N GLN A 211 37.41 62.48 19.83
CA GLN A 211 36.38 63.51 19.73
C GLN A 211 35.78 63.91 21.10
N ALA A 212 35.83 63.01 22.09
CA ALA A 212 35.39 63.28 23.46
C ALA A 212 36.28 64.26 24.22
N GLN A 213 37.60 64.28 23.97
CA GLN A 213 38.51 65.28 24.59
C GLN A 213 38.36 66.68 24.02
N ALA A 214 37.80 66.78 22.82
CA ALA A 214 37.52 68.04 22.18
C ALA A 214 36.21 68.64 22.77
N ALA A 215 35.26 67.79 23.22
CA ALA A 215 33.93 68.08 23.84
C ALA A 215 33.86 69.34 24.71
N GLU A 216 34.80 69.43 25.63
CA GLU A 216 34.72 70.37 26.74
C GLU A 216 35.03 71.82 26.34
N LYS A 217 35.87 72.05 25.32
CA LYS A 217 36.23 73.41 24.84
C LYS A 217 35.16 74.04 23.92
N TYR A 218 34.30 73.23 23.31
CA TYR A 218 33.20 73.67 22.43
C TYR A 218 32.07 74.36 23.19
N ARG A 219 31.84 73.93 24.44
CA ARG A 219 30.72 74.38 25.27
C ARG A 219 30.75 75.89 25.54
N GLU A 220 31.93 76.51 25.53
CA GLU A 220 32.18 77.93 25.80
C GLU A 220 31.96 78.82 24.55
N TYR A 221 32.41 78.39 23.36
CA TYR A 221 32.14 79.10 22.09
C TYR A 221 30.70 78.93 21.58
N LYS A 222 30.00 77.87 22.02
CA LYS A 222 28.57 77.58 21.77
C LYS A 222 27.62 78.69 22.25
N ALA A 223 28.00 79.50 23.25
CA ALA A 223 27.13 80.54 23.79
C ALA A 223 27.04 81.78 22.88
N GLN A 224 28.14 82.15 22.21
CA GLN A 224 28.18 83.25 21.24
C GLN A 224 27.58 82.84 19.88
N GLU A 225 27.70 81.56 19.55
CA GLU A 225 27.06 80.92 18.39
C GLU A 225 25.53 81.02 18.43
N ARG A 226 24.89 80.92 19.61
CA ARG A 226 23.41 80.94 19.77
C ARG A 226 22.74 82.20 19.22
N GLN A 227 23.38 83.37 19.31
CA GLN A 227 22.79 84.65 18.90
C GLN A 227 22.84 84.87 17.37
N LEU A 228 23.89 84.38 16.70
CA LEU A 228 23.98 84.34 15.23
C LEU A 228 23.13 83.21 14.64
N LYS A 229 22.99 82.09 15.36
CA LYS A 229 22.11 80.97 15.01
C LYS A 229 20.64 81.37 14.95
N ALA A 230 20.15 82.24 15.82
CA ALA A 230 18.75 82.70 15.76
C ALA A 230 18.43 83.45 14.45
N ARG A 231 19.35 84.30 13.95
CA ARG A 231 19.16 85.01 12.66
C ARG A 231 19.28 84.09 11.45
N LEU A 232 20.25 83.16 11.48
CA LEU A 232 20.41 82.17 10.42
C LEU A 232 19.25 81.15 10.39
N ALA A 233 18.72 80.76 11.56
CA ALA A 233 17.56 79.88 11.69
C ALA A 233 16.31 80.47 11.02
N ALA A 234 16.10 81.78 11.12
CA ALA A 234 14.98 82.46 10.46
C ALA A 234 15.12 82.48 8.92
N LEU A 235 16.34 82.64 8.38
CA LEU A 235 16.61 82.56 6.93
C LEU A 235 16.50 81.11 6.41
N ARG A 236 17.05 80.14 7.15
CA ARG A 236 16.94 78.70 6.84
C ARG A 236 15.50 78.20 6.92
N TRP A 237 14.69 78.74 7.82
CA TRP A 237 13.26 78.46 7.88
C TRP A 237 12.56 78.85 6.58
N ARG A 238 12.89 80.01 6.01
CA ARG A 238 12.34 80.50 4.73
C ARG A 238 12.72 79.60 3.55
N GLU A 239 13.97 79.15 3.50
CA GLU A 239 14.43 78.22 2.46
C GLU A 239 13.80 76.82 2.59
N LEU A 240 13.68 76.32 3.84
CA LEU A 240 13.02 75.05 4.13
C LEU A 240 11.52 75.09 3.80
N ASP A 241 10.83 76.20 4.02
CA ASP A 241 9.43 76.37 3.60
C ASP A 241 9.26 76.24 2.09
N GLU A 242 10.19 76.81 1.31
CA GLU A 242 10.18 76.72 -0.14
C GLU A 242 10.48 75.29 -0.64
N ARG A 243 11.46 74.62 -0.01
CA ARG A 243 11.78 73.20 -0.31
C ARG A 243 10.65 72.25 0.06
N VAL A 244 9.93 72.49 1.16
CA VAL A 244 8.73 71.72 1.55
C VAL A 244 7.65 71.86 0.47
N ARG A 245 7.36 73.07 0.00
CA ARG A 245 6.37 73.28 -1.08
C ARG A 245 6.74 72.56 -2.38
N GLN A 246 8.02 72.60 -2.78
CA GLN A 246 8.49 71.88 -3.98
C GLN A 246 8.35 70.36 -3.82
N ARG A 247 8.71 69.81 -2.66
CA ARG A 247 8.60 68.37 -2.38
C ARG A 247 7.15 67.90 -2.29
N GLN A 248 6.25 68.70 -1.70
CA GLN A 248 4.81 68.42 -1.70
C GLN A 248 4.24 68.35 -3.13
N SER A 249 4.70 69.21 -4.05
CA SER A 249 4.30 69.13 -5.46
C SER A 249 4.79 67.86 -6.16
N VAL A 250 6.00 67.40 -5.86
CA VAL A 250 6.55 66.15 -6.41
C VAL A 250 5.80 64.93 -5.85
N ILE A 251 5.48 64.93 -4.56
CA ILE A 251 4.65 63.89 -3.91
C ILE A 251 3.28 63.83 -4.58
N GLY A 252 2.62 64.97 -4.81
CA GLY A 252 1.32 65.01 -5.51
C GLY A 252 1.36 64.40 -6.92
N ASN A 253 2.41 64.68 -7.70
CA ASN A 253 2.58 64.08 -9.03
C ASN A 253 2.84 62.57 -8.97
N GLN A 254 3.62 62.11 -7.99
CA GLN A 254 3.92 60.69 -7.82
C GLN A 254 2.73 59.90 -7.26
N ASP A 255 1.90 60.51 -6.40
CA ASP A 255 0.65 59.93 -5.91
C ASP A 255 -0.32 59.65 -7.06
N VAL A 256 -0.45 60.58 -8.01
CA VAL A 256 -1.26 60.37 -9.23
C VAL A 256 -0.71 59.19 -10.07
N SER A 257 0.61 59.06 -10.20
CA SER A 257 1.21 57.92 -10.92
C SER A 257 1.07 56.59 -10.17
N PHE A 258 1.03 56.62 -8.84
CA PHE A 258 0.76 55.44 -8.02
C PHE A 258 -0.70 55.00 -8.15
N GLU A 259 -1.64 55.93 -8.12
CA GLU A 259 -3.06 55.64 -8.38
C GLU A 259 -3.29 55.04 -9.77
N ALA A 260 -2.56 55.51 -10.79
CA ALA A 260 -2.61 54.94 -12.14
C ALA A 260 -2.14 53.48 -12.20
N LEU A 261 -1.03 53.14 -11.51
CA LEU A 261 -0.52 51.75 -11.44
C LEU A 261 -1.44 50.84 -10.62
N VAL A 262 -2.07 51.35 -9.56
CA VAL A 262 -3.09 50.61 -8.78
C VAL A 262 -4.34 50.36 -9.63
N ALA A 263 -4.74 51.32 -10.46
CA ALA A 263 -5.85 51.12 -11.41
C ALA A 263 -5.49 50.10 -12.51
N GLU A 264 -4.25 50.09 -13.01
CA GLU A 264 -3.76 49.09 -13.95
C GLU A 264 -3.72 47.69 -13.34
N GLN A 265 -3.27 47.56 -12.09
CA GLN A 265 -3.34 46.31 -11.32
C GLN A 265 -4.78 45.80 -11.19
N ARG A 266 -5.72 46.66 -10.78
CA ARG A 266 -7.15 46.29 -10.65
C ARG A 266 -7.78 45.89 -11.97
N ASN A 267 -7.40 46.54 -13.08
CA ASN A 267 -7.84 46.13 -14.42
C ASN A 267 -7.27 44.78 -14.84
N ALA A 268 -6.00 44.50 -14.51
CA ALA A 268 -5.39 43.19 -14.73
C ALA A 268 -6.09 42.11 -13.90
N ASP A 269 -6.40 42.38 -12.62
CA ASP A 269 -7.16 41.46 -11.75
C ASP A 269 -8.55 41.16 -12.32
N ALA A 270 -9.30 42.19 -12.74
CA ALA A 270 -10.61 42.03 -13.37
C ALA A 270 -10.56 41.31 -14.73
N SER A 271 -9.42 41.33 -15.42
CA SER A 271 -9.20 40.57 -16.65
C SER A 271 -8.85 39.11 -16.36
N ILE A 272 -8.09 38.85 -15.29
CA ILE A 272 -7.74 37.50 -14.82
C ILE A 272 -9.00 36.76 -14.37
N GLU A 273 -9.91 37.41 -13.62
CA GLU A 273 -11.17 36.76 -13.24
C GLU A 273 -12.03 36.39 -14.45
N ARG A 274 -12.19 37.30 -15.42
CA ARG A 274 -12.91 37.00 -16.68
C ARG A 274 -12.28 35.86 -17.47
N LEU A 275 -10.95 35.82 -17.55
CA LEU A 275 -10.21 34.75 -18.24
C LEU A 275 -10.27 33.43 -17.46
N ARG A 276 -10.36 33.44 -16.13
CA ARG A 276 -10.55 32.24 -15.30
C ARG A 276 -11.92 31.62 -15.51
N ASP A 277 -12.97 32.44 -15.56
CA ASP A 277 -14.33 31.96 -15.86
C ASP A 277 -14.38 31.32 -17.25
N GLY A 278 -13.84 32.01 -18.27
CA GLY A 278 -13.74 31.46 -19.63
C GLY A 278 -12.89 30.19 -19.72
N HIS A 279 -11.77 30.12 -18.98
CA HIS A 279 -10.96 28.90 -18.89
C HIS A 279 -11.72 27.76 -18.22
N HIS A 280 -12.52 28.04 -17.19
CA HIS A 280 -13.33 27.03 -16.52
C HIS A 280 -14.39 26.44 -17.47
N GLU A 281 -15.10 27.28 -18.22
CA GLU A 281 -16.07 26.83 -19.24
C GLU A 281 -15.41 25.98 -20.33
N LEU A 282 -14.24 26.40 -20.84
CA LEU A 282 -13.49 25.64 -21.84
C LEU A 282 -12.94 24.33 -21.29
N SER A 283 -12.55 24.30 -20.00
CA SER A 283 -12.11 23.08 -19.32
C SER A 283 -13.25 22.09 -19.12
N GLU A 284 -14.45 22.55 -18.72
CA GLU A 284 -15.64 21.70 -18.66
C GLU A 284 -15.99 21.13 -20.03
N ARG A 285 -15.96 21.96 -21.08
CA ARG A 285 -16.21 21.52 -22.45
C ARG A 285 -15.19 20.48 -22.91
N PHE A 286 -13.91 20.67 -22.61
CA PHE A 286 -12.86 19.68 -22.89
C PHE A 286 -13.13 18.36 -22.16
N ASN A 287 -13.46 18.40 -20.87
CA ASN A 287 -13.77 17.21 -20.06
C ASN A 287 -14.99 16.45 -20.59
N GLN A 288 -16.04 17.16 -21.02
CA GLN A 288 -17.23 16.55 -21.64
C GLN A 288 -16.89 15.84 -22.96
N VAL A 289 -16.08 16.47 -23.81
CA VAL A 289 -15.63 15.87 -25.09
C VAL A 289 -14.73 14.66 -24.82
N GLN A 290 -13.83 14.75 -23.84
CA GLN A 290 -12.95 13.66 -23.44
C GLN A 290 -13.74 12.45 -22.89
N ALA A 291 -14.78 12.68 -22.08
CA ALA A 291 -15.65 11.62 -21.59
C ALA A 291 -16.37 10.90 -22.75
N ARG A 292 -16.88 11.65 -23.73
CA ARG A 292 -17.49 11.08 -24.95
C ARG A 292 -16.48 10.27 -25.77
N PHE A 293 -15.23 10.73 -25.88
CA PHE A 293 -14.17 10.02 -26.60
C PHE A 293 -13.91 8.64 -25.99
N TYR A 294 -13.76 8.56 -24.66
CA TYR A 294 -13.54 7.30 -23.97
C TYR A 294 -14.76 6.38 -23.99
N SER A 295 -15.98 6.94 -23.93
CA SER A 295 -17.20 6.14 -24.09
C SER A 295 -17.24 5.43 -25.45
N VAL A 296 -17.00 6.16 -26.54
CA VAL A 296 -17.00 5.59 -27.89
C VAL A 296 -15.85 4.58 -28.06
N ALA A 297 -14.67 4.84 -27.48
CA ALA A 297 -13.57 3.88 -27.49
C ALA A 297 -13.92 2.58 -26.73
N GLY A 298 -14.66 2.67 -25.62
CA GLY A 298 -15.17 1.52 -24.88
C GLY A 298 -16.22 0.72 -25.66
N ASP A 299 -17.10 1.41 -26.39
CA ASP A 299 -18.09 0.77 -27.27
C ASP A 299 -17.42 0.01 -28.42
N ILE A 300 -16.41 0.60 -29.05
CA ILE A 300 -15.60 -0.03 -30.10
C ILE A 300 -14.94 -1.31 -29.56
N ALA A 301 -14.26 -1.24 -28.41
CA ALA A 301 -13.60 -2.40 -27.83
C ALA A 301 -14.56 -3.56 -27.54
N ARG A 302 -15.79 -3.27 -27.05
CA ARG A 302 -16.82 -4.28 -26.81
C ARG A 302 -17.29 -4.95 -28.10
N VAL A 303 -17.51 -4.17 -29.16
CA VAL A 303 -17.94 -4.69 -30.46
C VAL A 303 -16.82 -5.50 -31.13
N GLU A 304 -15.57 -5.02 -31.09
CA GLU A 304 -14.41 -5.75 -31.63
C GLU A 304 -14.20 -7.09 -30.91
N GLN A 305 -14.31 -7.13 -29.58
CA GLN A 305 -14.23 -8.36 -28.80
C GLN A 305 -15.35 -9.34 -29.16
N SER A 306 -16.56 -8.84 -29.38
CA SER A 306 -17.72 -9.64 -29.79
C SER A 306 -17.52 -10.23 -31.20
N ILE A 307 -16.98 -9.46 -32.13
CA ILE A 307 -16.60 -9.91 -33.49
C ILE A 307 -15.51 -11.00 -33.40
N GLN A 308 -14.50 -10.80 -32.57
CA GLN A 308 -13.40 -11.76 -32.41
C GLN A 308 -13.88 -13.09 -31.84
N HIS A 309 -14.73 -13.07 -30.80
CA HIS A 309 -15.37 -14.27 -30.26
C HIS A 309 -16.29 -14.96 -31.28
N GLY A 310 -17.09 -14.19 -32.03
CA GLY A 310 -17.91 -14.73 -33.11
C GLY A 310 -17.08 -15.45 -34.16
N GLN A 311 -15.96 -14.85 -34.61
CA GLN A 311 -15.07 -15.45 -35.61
C GLN A 311 -14.39 -16.72 -35.09
N GLN A 312 -13.99 -16.74 -33.82
CA GLN A 312 -13.36 -17.92 -33.22
C GLN A 312 -14.36 -19.08 -33.12
N ARG A 313 -15.61 -18.78 -32.74
CA ARG A 313 -16.70 -19.77 -32.71
C ARG A 313 -17.01 -20.33 -34.10
N LEU A 314 -17.04 -19.47 -35.12
CA LEU A 314 -17.25 -19.89 -36.51
C LEU A 314 -16.13 -20.78 -37.04
N ARG A 315 -14.87 -20.46 -36.73
CA ARG A 315 -13.73 -21.33 -37.08
C ARG A 315 -13.83 -22.69 -36.40
N GLN A 316 -14.18 -22.71 -35.12
CA GLN A 316 -14.36 -23.95 -34.38
C GLN A 316 -15.48 -24.82 -34.98
N LEU A 317 -16.63 -24.22 -35.30
CA LEU A 317 -17.73 -24.93 -35.98
C LEU A 317 -17.33 -25.42 -37.38
N GLN A 318 -16.50 -24.67 -38.12
CA GLN A 318 -15.99 -25.11 -39.42
C GLN A 318 -15.03 -26.30 -39.31
N ASP A 319 -14.17 -26.31 -38.28
CA ASP A 319 -13.26 -27.42 -38.04
C ASP A 319 -14.01 -28.67 -37.58
N ASP A 320 -14.99 -28.52 -36.66
CA ASP A 320 -15.88 -29.59 -36.22
C ASP A 320 -16.70 -30.18 -37.39
N PHE A 321 -17.15 -29.34 -38.32
CA PHE A 321 -17.86 -29.77 -39.52
C PHE A 321 -16.97 -30.60 -40.45
N LYS A 322 -15.73 -30.14 -40.72
CA LYS A 322 -14.77 -30.88 -41.55
C LYS A 322 -14.36 -32.20 -40.93
N GLU A 323 -14.19 -32.24 -39.61
CA GLU A 323 -13.88 -33.47 -38.89
C GLU A 323 -15.05 -34.46 -38.97
N ALA A 324 -16.28 -34.01 -38.71
CA ALA A 324 -17.48 -34.84 -38.85
C ALA A 324 -17.66 -35.38 -40.28
N GLU A 325 -17.40 -34.56 -41.30
CA GLU A 325 -17.46 -34.95 -42.71
C GLU A 325 -16.42 -36.03 -43.05
N ARG A 326 -15.18 -35.86 -42.56
CA ARG A 326 -14.12 -36.85 -42.75
C ARG A 326 -14.45 -38.18 -42.08
N THR A 327 -14.89 -38.16 -40.83
CA THR A 327 -15.30 -39.38 -40.11
C THR A 327 -16.48 -40.08 -40.79
N ARG A 328 -17.42 -39.32 -41.36
CA ARG A 328 -18.53 -39.87 -42.15
C ARG A 328 -18.03 -40.60 -43.41
N GLN A 329 -17.11 -40.00 -44.16
CA GLN A 329 -16.53 -40.61 -45.37
C GLN A 329 -15.72 -41.88 -45.06
N GLU A 330 -14.92 -41.86 -43.99
CA GLU A 330 -14.18 -43.04 -43.52
C GLU A 330 -15.16 -44.17 -43.13
N THR A 331 -16.23 -43.84 -42.39
CA THR A 331 -17.26 -44.81 -41.98
C THR A 331 -18.01 -45.38 -43.19
N GLU A 332 -18.38 -44.56 -44.18
CA GLU A 332 -19.02 -45.02 -45.43
C GLU A 332 -18.13 -45.97 -46.23
N SER A 333 -16.80 -45.73 -46.24
CA SER A 333 -15.85 -46.64 -46.89
C SER A 333 -15.79 -48.01 -46.23
N HIS A 334 -15.73 -48.05 -44.89
CA HIS A 334 -15.78 -49.30 -44.11
C HIS A 334 -17.09 -50.06 -44.32
N LEU A 335 -18.21 -49.34 -44.38
CA LEU A 335 -19.54 -49.90 -44.63
C LEU A 335 -19.62 -50.55 -46.02
N GLY A 336 -19.00 -49.93 -47.03
CA GLY A 336 -18.84 -50.50 -48.36
C GLY A 336 -18.03 -51.80 -48.37
N HIS A 337 -16.90 -51.83 -47.64
CA HIS A 337 -16.05 -53.02 -47.53
C HIS A 337 -16.77 -54.18 -46.84
N ASP A 338 -17.40 -53.94 -45.69
CA ASP A 338 -18.09 -54.98 -44.92
C ASP A 338 -19.33 -55.52 -45.67
N ARG A 339 -20.03 -54.69 -46.46
CA ARG A 339 -21.09 -55.15 -47.37
C ARG A 339 -20.57 -56.12 -48.42
N THR A 340 -19.42 -55.82 -49.03
CA THR A 340 -18.82 -56.72 -50.03
C THR A 340 -18.34 -58.03 -49.41
N LEU A 341 -17.74 -57.96 -48.21
CA LEU A 341 -17.29 -59.15 -47.47
C LEU A 341 -18.46 -60.05 -47.09
N LEU A 342 -19.57 -59.47 -46.57
CA LEU A 342 -20.78 -60.22 -46.23
C LEU A 342 -21.34 -60.97 -47.45
N ALA A 343 -21.41 -60.31 -48.61
CA ALA A 343 -21.89 -60.92 -49.85
C ALA A 343 -21.00 -62.11 -50.28
N THR A 344 -19.67 -61.96 -50.21
CA THR A 344 -18.74 -63.05 -50.54
C THR A 344 -18.85 -64.24 -49.58
N LEU A 345 -18.99 -64.00 -48.28
CA LEU A 345 -19.18 -65.05 -47.28
C LEU A 345 -20.51 -65.79 -47.48
N GLY A 346 -21.56 -65.07 -47.87
CA GLY A 346 -22.87 -65.66 -48.18
C GLY A 346 -22.83 -66.58 -49.41
N GLU A 347 -22.10 -66.19 -50.46
CA GLU A 347 -21.89 -67.03 -51.66
C GLU A 347 -21.07 -68.29 -51.34
N GLU A 348 -20.01 -68.18 -50.54
CA GLU A 348 -19.21 -69.34 -50.11
C GLU A 348 -20.00 -70.33 -49.25
N LEU A 349 -20.85 -69.84 -48.35
CA LEU A 349 -21.75 -70.67 -47.54
C LEU A 349 -22.75 -71.44 -48.41
N ALA A 350 -23.38 -70.76 -49.39
CA ALA A 350 -24.35 -71.38 -50.29
C ALA A 350 -23.75 -72.48 -51.18
N MET A 351 -22.45 -72.42 -51.48
CA MET A 351 -21.74 -73.48 -52.23
C MET A 351 -21.35 -74.68 -51.38
N LEU A 352 -20.92 -74.47 -50.14
CA LEU A 352 -20.37 -75.54 -49.27
C LEU A 352 -21.43 -76.35 -48.50
N GLU A 353 -22.63 -75.79 -48.29
CA GLU A 353 -23.75 -76.48 -47.63
C GLU A 353 -24.19 -77.80 -48.30
N PRO A 354 -24.40 -77.88 -49.63
CA PRO A 354 -24.73 -79.14 -50.30
C PRO A 354 -23.56 -80.15 -50.29
N GLU A 355 -22.31 -79.68 -50.30
CA GLU A 355 -21.11 -80.53 -50.19
C GLU A 355 -21.00 -81.18 -48.79
N GLN A 356 -21.45 -80.48 -47.73
CA GLN A 356 -21.52 -81.03 -46.38
C GLN A 356 -22.48 -82.21 -46.28
N ALA A 357 -23.65 -82.11 -46.93
CA ALA A 357 -24.66 -83.17 -46.90
C ALA A 357 -24.13 -84.47 -47.55
N LEU A 358 -23.45 -84.34 -48.70
CA LEU A 358 -22.86 -85.47 -49.42
C LEU A 358 -21.71 -86.14 -48.65
N THR A 359 -20.86 -85.34 -47.99
CA THR A 359 -19.72 -85.86 -47.21
C THR A 359 -20.16 -86.52 -45.90
N LEU A 360 -21.25 -86.04 -45.30
CA LEU A 360 -21.86 -86.65 -44.12
C LEU A 360 -22.44 -88.02 -44.44
N GLU A 361 -23.17 -88.15 -45.56
CA GLU A 361 -23.74 -89.43 -46.02
C GLU A 361 -22.63 -90.48 -46.29
N ALA A 362 -21.54 -90.07 -46.95
CA ALA A 362 -20.37 -90.95 -47.15
C ALA A 362 -19.65 -91.35 -45.84
N ALA A 363 -19.66 -90.47 -44.83
CA ALA A 363 -19.12 -90.78 -43.51
C ALA A 363 -20.00 -91.78 -42.74
N GLU A 364 -21.33 -91.70 -42.89
CA GLU A 364 -22.27 -92.66 -42.29
C GLU A 364 -22.15 -94.05 -42.91
N GLU A 365 -22.03 -94.14 -44.24
CA GLU A 365 -21.84 -95.42 -44.94
C GLU A 365 -20.52 -96.10 -44.57
N SER A 366 -19.40 -95.35 -44.55
CA SER A 366 -18.09 -95.89 -44.18
C SER A 366 -17.96 -96.21 -42.69
N ALA A 367 -18.70 -95.52 -41.82
CA ALA A 367 -18.80 -95.85 -40.39
C ALA A 367 -19.50 -97.19 -40.16
N ALA A 368 -20.56 -97.51 -40.90
CA ALA A 368 -21.25 -98.80 -40.80
C ALA A 368 -20.33 -99.98 -41.21
N VAL A 369 -19.52 -99.80 -42.25
CA VAL A 369 -18.53 -100.80 -42.70
C VAL A 369 -17.36 -100.92 -41.70
N LEU A 370 -16.94 -99.81 -41.10
CA LEU A 370 -15.94 -99.80 -40.03
C LEU A 370 -16.45 -100.53 -38.78
N GLU A 371 -17.70 -100.33 -38.38
CA GLU A 371 -18.31 -100.98 -37.21
C GLU A 371 -18.30 -102.52 -37.34
N GLU A 372 -18.56 -103.05 -38.54
CA GLU A 372 -18.49 -104.48 -38.81
C GLU A 372 -17.06 -105.03 -38.74
N ALA A 373 -16.08 -104.30 -39.27
CA ALA A 373 -14.66 -104.67 -39.20
C ALA A 373 -14.06 -104.51 -37.78
N GLU A 374 -14.47 -103.46 -37.06
CA GLU A 374 -14.12 -103.20 -35.67
C GLU A 374 -14.74 -104.25 -34.74
N SER A 375 -15.95 -104.77 -35.02
CA SER A 375 -16.50 -105.93 -34.31
C SER A 375 -15.63 -107.19 -34.50
N GLY A 376 -15.11 -107.42 -35.71
CA GLY A 376 -14.18 -108.52 -36.00
C GLY A 376 -12.80 -108.38 -35.34
N MET A 377 -12.24 -107.17 -35.30
CA MET A 377 -10.99 -106.90 -34.57
C MET A 377 -11.23 -106.87 -33.06
N HIS A 378 -12.36 -106.35 -32.57
CA HIS A 378 -12.76 -106.41 -31.16
C HIS A 378 -12.91 -107.85 -30.70
N GLY A 379 -13.44 -108.78 -31.50
CA GLY A 379 -13.46 -110.19 -31.13
C GLY A 379 -12.07 -110.81 -30.93
N TRP A 380 -11.05 -110.38 -31.69
CA TRP A 380 -9.66 -110.84 -31.52
C TRP A 380 -8.88 -110.03 -30.48
N GLN A 381 -9.12 -108.73 -30.43
CA GLN A 381 -8.52 -107.79 -29.51
C GLN A 381 -9.09 -107.98 -28.10
N GLU A 382 -10.33 -108.43 -27.92
CA GLU A 382 -10.81 -109.02 -26.68
C GLU A 382 -9.94 -110.23 -26.31
N GLN A 383 -9.65 -111.15 -27.22
CA GLN A 383 -8.83 -112.34 -26.90
C GLN A 383 -7.34 -112.03 -26.64
N TRP A 384 -6.76 -111.04 -27.32
CA TRP A 384 -5.36 -110.62 -27.17
C TRP A 384 -5.17 -109.60 -26.06
N ASP A 385 -6.03 -108.59 -25.94
CA ASP A 385 -6.02 -107.67 -24.80
C ASP A 385 -6.33 -108.44 -23.52
N THR A 386 -7.26 -109.40 -23.47
CA THR A 386 -7.46 -110.25 -22.27
C THR A 386 -6.18 -110.99 -21.84
N PHE A 387 -5.25 -111.23 -22.76
CA PHE A 387 -3.99 -111.91 -22.49
C PHE A 387 -2.79 -110.96 -22.24
N ASN A 388 -2.67 -109.89 -23.04
CA ASN A 388 -1.54 -108.96 -23.03
C ASN A 388 -1.73 -107.84 -21.98
N SER A 389 -2.98 -107.44 -21.70
CA SER A 389 -3.33 -106.59 -20.55
C SER A 389 -3.13 -107.31 -19.22
N ARG A 390 -3.26 -108.63 -19.20
CA ARG A 390 -2.90 -109.46 -18.05
C ARG A 390 -1.37 -109.40 -17.81
N SER A 391 -0.59 -109.55 -18.88
CA SER A 391 0.85 -109.86 -18.85
C SER A 391 1.83 -108.67 -18.77
N ALA A 392 1.54 -107.55 -19.44
CA ALA A 392 2.54 -106.54 -19.78
C ALA A 392 2.35 -105.17 -19.12
N GLU A 393 1.12 -104.86 -18.73
CA GLU A 393 0.73 -103.67 -17.97
C GLU A 393 1.38 -103.59 -16.58
N PRO A 394 1.50 -104.70 -15.82
CA PRO A 394 1.87 -104.56 -14.43
C PRO A 394 3.37 -104.22 -14.28
N ARG A 395 4.20 -104.63 -15.25
CA ARG A 395 5.65 -104.40 -15.17
C ARG A 395 6.12 -102.98 -15.40
N ARG A 396 5.45 -102.24 -16.29
CA ARG A 396 5.88 -100.89 -16.68
C ARG A 396 5.19 -99.80 -15.89
N GLN A 397 3.93 -100.02 -15.50
CA GLN A 397 3.23 -99.09 -14.62
C GLN A 397 3.92 -98.99 -13.26
N ALA A 398 4.47 -100.10 -12.73
CA ALA A 398 5.14 -100.10 -11.43
C ALA A 398 6.37 -99.15 -11.34
N GLU A 399 7.24 -99.13 -12.36
CA GLU A 399 8.49 -98.37 -12.30
C GLU A 399 8.32 -96.87 -12.62
N VAL A 400 7.42 -96.53 -13.55
CA VAL A 400 7.22 -95.15 -14.01
C VAL A 400 6.44 -94.31 -12.99
N GLN A 401 5.45 -94.90 -12.34
CA GLN A 401 4.59 -94.16 -11.41
C GLN A 401 5.31 -93.86 -10.09
N GLN A 402 6.26 -94.69 -9.65
CA GLN A 402 7.07 -94.44 -8.46
C GLN A 402 7.93 -93.17 -8.58
N ALA A 403 8.57 -92.95 -9.73
CA ALA A 403 9.40 -91.77 -9.97
C ALA A 403 8.54 -90.49 -10.12
N ARG A 404 7.36 -90.61 -10.76
CA ARG A 404 6.45 -89.49 -10.99
C ARG A 404 5.81 -88.96 -9.70
N LEU A 405 5.50 -89.84 -8.74
CA LEU A 405 4.92 -89.46 -7.45
C LEU A 405 5.85 -88.57 -6.61
N GLN A 406 7.13 -88.91 -6.52
CA GLN A 406 8.10 -88.15 -5.73
C GLN A 406 8.29 -86.71 -6.24
N GLN A 407 8.25 -86.51 -7.56
CA GLN A 407 8.39 -85.19 -8.17
C GLN A 407 7.17 -84.31 -7.89
N LEU A 408 5.96 -84.85 -8.07
CA LEU A 408 4.70 -84.13 -7.89
C LEU A 408 4.45 -83.74 -6.41
N GLU A 409 4.81 -84.59 -5.46
CA GLU A 409 4.71 -84.29 -4.02
C GLU A 409 5.53 -83.07 -3.62
N SER A 410 6.76 -82.94 -4.14
CA SER A 410 7.65 -81.82 -3.85
C SER A 410 7.23 -80.49 -4.49
N GLY A 411 6.48 -80.54 -5.60
CA GLY A 411 5.92 -79.35 -6.29
C GLY A 411 4.76 -78.74 -5.50
N LEU A 412 3.83 -79.60 -5.07
CA LEU A 412 2.64 -79.20 -4.31
C LEU A 412 2.96 -78.52 -2.98
N GLU A 413 4.00 -78.97 -2.26
CA GLU A 413 4.42 -78.35 -0.99
C GLU A 413 4.88 -76.88 -1.18
N ARG A 414 5.61 -76.59 -2.26
CA ARG A 414 6.11 -75.24 -2.56
C ARG A 414 4.99 -74.30 -2.98
N LEU A 415 4.03 -74.79 -3.78
CA LEU A 415 2.86 -74.01 -4.20
C LEU A 415 1.96 -73.68 -3.00
N ALA A 416 1.77 -74.63 -2.09
CA ALA A 416 0.96 -74.43 -0.88
C ALA A 416 1.57 -73.37 0.07
N GLU A 417 2.89 -73.33 0.24
CA GLU A 417 3.54 -72.31 1.09
C GLU A 417 3.42 -70.90 0.50
N ARG A 418 3.52 -70.78 -0.83
CA ARG A 418 3.40 -69.49 -1.53
C ARG A 418 1.97 -68.94 -1.49
N GLN A 419 0.97 -69.79 -1.68
CA GLN A 419 -0.43 -69.41 -1.61
C GLN A 419 -0.82 -68.90 -0.21
N ARG A 420 -0.35 -69.55 0.86
CA ARG A 420 -0.60 -69.09 2.24
C ARG A 420 -0.11 -67.65 2.47
N LYS A 421 1.11 -67.33 2.02
CA LYS A 421 1.69 -65.98 2.18
C LYS A 421 0.86 -64.89 1.48
N LEU A 422 0.41 -65.16 0.25
CA LEU A 422 -0.41 -64.22 -0.52
C LEU A 422 -1.83 -64.09 0.04
N THR A 423 -2.39 -65.17 0.60
CA THR A 423 -3.70 -65.16 1.26
C THR A 423 -3.65 -64.33 2.56
N ASP A 424 -2.58 -64.45 3.34
CA ASP A 424 -2.36 -63.65 4.54
C ASP A 424 -2.19 -62.15 4.21
N GLU A 425 -1.50 -61.83 3.10
CA GLU A 425 -1.37 -60.45 2.60
C GLU A 425 -2.73 -59.88 2.15
N GLN A 426 -3.56 -60.69 1.47
CA GLN A 426 -4.91 -60.29 1.07
C GLN A 426 -5.83 -60.05 2.27
N ALA A 427 -5.72 -60.88 3.32
CA ALA A 427 -6.50 -60.74 4.55
C ALA A 427 -6.13 -59.49 5.36
N GLN A 428 -4.86 -59.09 5.35
CA GLN A 428 -4.39 -57.84 5.99
C GLN A 428 -4.88 -56.57 5.27
N LEU A 429 -5.30 -56.69 4.01
CA LEU A 429 -5.87 -55.59 3.22
C LEU A 429 -7.41 -55.49 3.35
N GLY A 430 -8.02 -56.27 4.26
CA GLY A 430 -9.48 -56.34 4.44
C GLY A 430 -10.10 -55.29 5.38
N GLU A 431 -11.21 -54.71 4.91
CA GLU A 431 -12.15 -53.75 5.56
C GLU A 431 -11.53 -52.54 6.27
N ASP A 432 -11.06 -51.58 5.48
CA ASP A 432 -10.82 -50.22 5.94
C ASP A 432 -12.17 -49.48 6.12
N PRO A 433 -12.48 -48.89 7.29
CA PRO A 433 -13.73 -48.13 7.55
C PRO A 433 -13.81 -46.78 6.80
N GLN A 434 -13.10 -46.63 5.68
CA GLN A 434 -12.84 -45.37 5.00
C GLN A 434 -14.01 -44.90 4.11
N ASP A 435 -14.90 -45.80 3.69
CA ASP A 435 -16.09 -45.42 2.90
C ASP A 435 -17.05 -44.52 3.69
N ALA A 436 -17.21 -44.78 4.99
CA ALA A 436 -18.02 -43.94 5.87
C ALA A 436 -17.41 -42.54 6.06
N ALA A 437 -16.09 -42.47 6.22
CA ALA A 437 -15.37 -41.19 6.34
C ALA A 437 -15.41 -40.39 5.03
N MET A 438 -15.35 -41.04 3.86
CA MET A 438 -15.50 -40.37 2.57
C MET A 438 -16.90 -39.82 2.36
N LEU A 439 -17.94 -40.56 2.75
CA LEU A 439 -19.34 -40.09 2.68
C LEU A 439 -19.55 -38.84 3.55
N GLU A 440 -19.05 -38.85 4.78
CA GLU A 440 -19.13 -37.70 5.69
C GLU A 440 -18.39 -36.47 5.13
N GLN A 441 -17.22 -36.68 4.51
CA GLN A 441 -16.47 -35.59 3.85
C GLN A 441 -17.18 -35.03 2.62
N VAL A 442 -17.90 -35.86 1.86
CA VAL A 442 -18.72 -35.41 0.72
C VAL A 442 -19.90 -34.56 1.19
N GLU A 443 -20.57 -34.96 2.27
CA GLU A 443 -21.66 -34.17 2.86
C GLU A 443 -21.16 -32.83 3.40
N GLN A 444 -20.02 -32.83 4.11
CA GLN A 444 -19.39 -31.60 4.59
C GLN A 444 -19.01 -30.67 3.42
N LEU A 445 -18.50 -31.23 2.32
CA LEU A 445 -18.15 -30.45 1.14
C LEU A 445 -19.38 -29.79 0.50
N ALA A 446 -20.48 -30.52 0.36
CA ALA A 446 -21.73 -29.99 -0.17
C ALA A 446 -22.32 -28.88 0.73
N SER A 447 -22.21 -29.04 2.05
CA SER A 447 -22.67 -28.03 3.00
C SER A 447 -21.85 -26.73 2.94
N SER A 448 -20.53 -26.84 2.76
CA SER A 448 -19.62 -25.70 2.61
C SER A 448 -19.83 -24.99 1.26
N GLU A 449 -20.12 -25.73 0.19
CA GLU A 449 -20.47 -25.17 -1.12
C GLU A 449 -21.73 -24.29 -1.05
N LEU A 450 -22.79 -24.77 -0.40
CA LEU A 450 -24.01 -24.00 -0.16
C LEU A 450 -23.77 -22.75 0.71
N SER A 451 -22.93 -22.88 1.76
CA SER A 451 -22.56 -21.76 2.64
C SER A 451 -21.81 -20.68 1.87
N LEU A 452 -20.88 -21.07 1.00
CA LEU A 452 -20.10 -20.16 0.16
C LEU A 452 -20.99 -19.41 -0.85
N GLU A 453 -21.92 -20.11 -1.52
CA GLU A 453 -22.88 -19.49 -2.43
C GLU A 453 -23.76 -18.47 -1.72
N ALA A 454 -24.26 -18.78 -0.51
CA ALA A 454 -25.05 -17.86 0.29
C ALA A 454 -24.25 -16.60 0.69
N LEU A 455 -22.98 -16.76 1.09
CA LEU A 455 -22.09 -15.65 1.43
C LEU A 455 -21.75 -14.78 0.21
N GLN A 456 -21.60 -15.37 -0.97
CA GLN A 456 -21.39 -14.62 -2.23
C GLN A 456 -22.61 -13.78 -2.59
N GLN A 457 -23.82 -14.33 -2.47
CA GLN A 457 -25.06 -13.58 -2.66
C GLN A 457 -25.22 -12.44 -1.63
N GLU A 458 -24.85 -12.68 -0.37
CA GLU A 458 -24.85 -11.64 0.67
C GLU A 458 -23.83 -10.53 0.32
N GLU A 459 -22.65 -10.87 -0.20
CA GLU A 459 -21.65 -9.90 -0.64
C GLU A 459 -22.16 -9.04 -1.81
N GLU A 460 -22.79 -9.65 -2.81
CA GLU A 460 -23.40 -8.94 -3.95
C GLU A 460 -24.49 -7.96 -3.48
N GLN A 461 -25.39 -8.38 -2.60
CA GLN A 461 -26.43 -7.49 -2.05
C GLN A 461 -25.85 -6.30 -1.27
N VAL A 462 -24.76 -6.52 -0.52
CA VAL A 462 -24.09 -5.43 0.20
C VAL A 462 -23.42 -4.48 -0.78
N ILE A 463 -22.80 -4.98 -1.86
CA ILE A 463 -22.19 -4.16 -2.91
C ILE A 463 -23.24 -3.27 -3.59
N GLU A 464 -24.38 -3.82 -3.99
CA GLU A 464 -25.47 -3.04 -4.60
C GLU A 464 -25.95 -1.91 -3.67
N ARG A 465 -26.19 -2.22 -2.38
CA ARG A 465 -26.57 -1.19 -1.39
C ARG A 465 -25.50 -0.13 -1.25
N LEU A 466 -24.22 -0.50 -1.27
CA LEU A 466 -23.10 0.42 -1.14
C LEU A 466 -23.00 1.35 -2.36
N GLU A 467 -23.30 0.87 -3.57
CA GLU A 467 -23.41 1.69 -4.77
C GLU A 467 -24.55 2.70 -4.67
N THR A 468 -25.73 2.29 -4.19
CA THR A 468 -26.87 3.22 -4.00
C THR A 468 -26.54 4.33 -2.99
N VAL A 469 -25.88 4.00 -1.88
CA VAL A 469 -25.47 4.99 -0.86
C VAL A 469 -24.38 5.92 -1.41
N ARG A 470 -23.46 5.42 -2.24
CA ARG A 470 -22.43 6.26 -2.90
C ARG A 470 -23.04 7.25 -3.88
N GLN A 471 -24.04 6.84 -4.66
CA GLN A 471 -24.78 7.75 -5.54
C GLN A 471 -25.51 8.82 -4.73
N ALA A 472 -26.24 8.43 -3.67
CA ALA A 472 -26.92 9.37 -2.79
C ALA A 472 -25.94 10.36 -2.10
N LEU A 473 -24.74 9.92 -1.73
CA LEU A 473 -23.68 10.80 -1.18
C LEU A 473 -23.19 11.83 -2.20
N GLN A 474 -23.04 11.44 -3.46
CA GLN A 474 -22.64 12.36 -4.53
C GLN A 474 -23.72 13.41 -4.79
N GLU A 475 -24.98 12.99 -4.90
CA GLU A 475 -26.12 13.89 -5.12
C GLU A 475 -26.29 14.87 -3.95
N ALA A 476 -26.28 14.39 -2.71
CA ALA A 476 -26.37 15.23 -1.52
C ALA A 476 -25.16 16.17 -1.38
N GLY A 477 -23.97 15.74 -1.80
CA GLY A 477 -22.76 16.57 -1.79
C GLY A 477 -22.83 17.72 -2.79
N LEU A 478 -23.32 17.46 -4.00
CA LEU A 478 -23.56 18.51 -5.00
C LEU A 478 -24.61 19.51 -4.53
N ALA A 479 -25.72 19.02 -3.94
CA ALA A 479 -26.76 19.88 -3.39
C ALA A 479 -26.25 20.76 -2.24
N GLN A 480 -25.38 20.23 -1.36
CA GLN A 480 -24.74 21.02 -0.31
C GLN A 480 -23.85 22.13 -0.89
N GLN A 481 -23.02 21.83 -1.90
CA GLN A 481 -22.15 22.83 -2.52
C GLN A 481 -22.95 23.95 -3.18
N GLN A 482 -24.05 23.63 -3.85
CA GLN A 482 -24.97 24.61 -4.44
C GLN A 482 -25.60 25.50 -3.36
N ALA A 483 -26.17 24.91 -2.31
CA ALA A 483 -26.76 25.65 -1.20
C ALA A 483 -25.74 26.55 -0.48
N GLN A 484 -24.50 26.09 -0.31
CA GLN A 484 -23.43 26.88 0.28
C GLN A 484 -23.00 28.05 -0.60
N GLY A 485 -22.93 27.85 -1.92
CA GLY A 485 -22.67 28.92 -2.90
C GLY A 485 -23.79 29.97 -2.92
N ASP A 486 -25.05 29.54 -2.84
CA ASP A 486 -26.21 30.45 -2.78
C ASP A 486 -26.22 31.25 -1.47
N MET A 487 -25.88 30.61 -0.35
CA MET A 487 -25.73 31.28 0.95
C MET A 487 -24.65 32.38 0.93
N GLN A 488 -23.50 32.11 0.29
CA GLN A 488 -22.43 33.12 0.12
C GLN A 488 -22.87 34.27 -0.77
N ARG A 489 -23.57 33.99 -1.88
CA ARG A 489 -24.12 35.03 -2.78
C ARG A 489 -25.15 35.91 -2.08
N LEU A 490 -26.08 35.31 -1.35
CA LEU A 490 -27.08 36.03 -0.56
C LEU A 490 -26.42 36.87 0.54
N GLY A 491 -25.46 36.31 1.28
CA GLY A 491 -24.73 37.02 2.33
C GLY A 491 -23.92 38.21 1.80
N GLY A 492 -23.25 38.05 0.64
CA GLY A 492 -22.52 39.14 -0.01
C GLY A 492 -23.44 40.29 -0.44
N ARG A 493 -24.59 39.98 -1.06
CA ARG A 493 -25.57 40.98 -1.49
C ARG A 493 -26.23 41.69 -0.31
N LEU A 494 -26.54 40.95 0.75
CA LEU A 494 -27.13 41.50 1.97
C LEU A 494 -26.15 42.45 2.66
N ALA A 495 -24.89 42.06 2.83
CA ALA A 495 -23.86 42.93 3.42
C ALA A 495 -23.62 44.22 2.59
N SER A 496 -23.65 44.14 1.26
CA SER A 496 -23.53 45.34 0.41
C SER A 496 -24.73 46.27 0.56
N LEU A 497 -25.94 45.73 0.60
CA LEU A 497 -27.17 46.53 0.75
C LEU A 497 -27.28 47.14 2.16
N GLU A 498 -26.91 46.39 3.20
CA GLU A 498 -26.84 46.89 4.58
C GLU A 498 -25.83 48.03 4.73
N ALA A 499 -24.62 47.90 4.15
CA ALA A 499 -23.62 48.96 4.17
C ALA A 499 -24.13 50.24 3.47
N LEU A 500 -24.83 50.09 2.34
CA LEU A 500 -25.43 51.20 1.58
C LEU A 500 -26.66 51.80 2.27
N GLN A 501 -27.39 51.01 3.05
CA GLN A 501 -28.51 51.47 3.89
C GLN A 501 -28.00 52.26 5.10
N GLN A 502 -26.95 51.77 5.78
CA GLN A 502 -26.30 52.47 6.90
C GLN A 502 -25.68 53.79 6.46
N ALA A 503 -24.96 53.81 5.32
CA ALA A 503 -24.40 55.04 4.77
C ALA A 503 -25.47 56.08 4.38
N ALA A 504 -26.66 55.65 3.99
CA ALA A 504 -27.77 56.54 3.63
C ALA A 504 -28.57 57.06 4.85
N LEU A 505 -28.47 56.38 5.99
CA LEU A 505 -29.12 56.74 7.26
C LEU A 505 -28.15 57.40 8.25
N ASP A 506 -26.87 57.55 7.89
CA ASP A 506 -25.86 58.21 8.73
C ASP A 506 -26.20 59.72 8.89
N PRO A 507 -26.47 60.19 10.11
CA PRO A 507 -26.82 61.60 10.37
C PRO A 507 -25.62 62.55 10.21
N GLY A 508 -24.40 62.04 9.97
CA GLY A 508 -23.17 62.83 9.89
C GLY A 508 -22.56 63.13 11.26
N ALA A 509 -21.24 63.38 11.29
CA ALA A 509 -20.44 63.40 12.53
C ALA A 509 -20.98 64.34 13.64
N GLY A 510 -21.42 65.56 13.29
CA GLY A 510 -21.90 66.54 14.28
C GLY A 510 -23.28 66.24 14.87
N VAL A 511 -24.19 65.64 14.08
CA VAL A 511 -25.53 65.26 14.54
C VAL A 511 -25.47 63.93 15.30
N GLY A 512 -24.59 63.01 14.90
CA GLY A 512 -24.35 61.74 15.58
C GLY A 512 -23.86 61.92 17.03
N GLU A 513 -22.85 62.77 17.24
CA GLU A 513 -22.34 63.10 18.59
C GLU A 513 -23.41 63.76 19.47
N TRP A 514 -24.24 64.64 18.89
CA TRP A 514 -25.34 65.27 19.61
C TRP A 514 -26.44 64.27 20.01
N LEU A 515 -26.84 63.38 19.09
CA LEU A 515 -27.81 62.32 19.39
C LEU A 515 -27.29 61.36 20.47
N GLN A 516 -25.99 61.08 20.49
CA GLN A 516 -25.37 60.27 21.53
C GLN A 516 -25.35 60.99 22.89
N GLY A 517 -25.06 62.30 22.90
CA GLY A 517 -25.11 63.14 24.10
C GLY A 517 -26.51 63.29 24.72
N GLN A 518 -27.57 63.18 23.90
CA GLN A 518 -28.97 63.20 24.34
C GLN A 518 -29.57 61.80 24.60
N GLY A 519 -28.80 60.72 24.43
CA GLY A 519 -29.29 59.34 24.61
C GLY A 519 -30.29 58.86 23.55
N LEU A 520 -30.32 59.51 22.38
CA LEU A 520 -31.25 59.25 21.28
C LEU A 520 -30.61 58.49 20.10
N ALA A 521 -29.33 58.11 20.20
CA ALA A 521 -28.60 57.44 19.13
C ALA A 521 -29.22 56.09 18.72
N ASP A 522 -29.78 55.34 19.68
CA ASP A 522 -30.36 54.00 19.46
C ASP A 522 -31.84 54.03 19.06
N CYS A 523 -32.45 55.22 18.96
CA CYS A 523 -33.86 55.35 18.59
C CYS A 523 -34.07 55.12 17.08
N PRO A 524 -35.12 54.39 16.67
CA PRO A 524 -35.35 54.05 15.28
C PRO A 524 -35.64 55.29 14.43
N ARG A 525 -35.17 55.25 13.18
CA ARG A 525 -35.49 56.28 12.18
C ARG A 525 -36.85 56.04 11.56
N LEU A 526 -37.52 57.09 11.10
CA LEU A 526 -38.82 56.98 10.43
C LEU A 526 -38.75 56.01 9.24
N ALA A 527 -37.68 56.03 8.44
CA ALA A 527 -37.49 55.11 7.31
C ALA A 527 -37.46 53.62 7.71
N GLN A 528 -37.04 53.29 8.94
CA GLN A 528 -36.98 51.91 9.43
C GLN A 528 -38.33 51.42 9.98
N ALA A 529 -39.24 52.35 10.32
CA ALA A 529 -40.54 52.05 10.91
C ALA A 529 -41.72 52.12 9.92
N LEU A 530 -41.46 52.48 8.65
CA LEU A 530 -42.47 52.63 7.61
C LEU A 530 -42.54 51.42 6.66
N ARG A 531 -43.76 50.97 6.37
CA ARG A 531 -44.05 49.99 5.31
C ARG A 531 -44.88 50.65 4.22
N VAL A 532 -44.42 50.55 2.98
CA VAL A 532 -45.06 51.17 1.81
C VAL A 532 -45.49 50.09 0.82
N GLU A 533 -46.62 50.31 0.18
CA GLU A 533 -47.10 49.42 -0.88
C GLU A 533 -46.12 49.37 -2.08
N PRO A 534 -45.84 48.17 -2.65
CA PRO A 534 -44.92 48.01 -3.76
C PRO A 534 -45.19 48.94 -4.96
N GLY A 535 -44.18 49.66 -5.42
CA GLY A 535 -44.25 50.60 -6.54
C GLY A 535 -44.59 52.05 -6.18
N TRP A 536 -44.85 52.34 -4.90
CA TRP A 536 -45.09 53.70 -4.38
C TRP A 536 -43.96 54.23 -3.51
N GLU A 537 -42.88 53.47 -3.30
CA GLU A 537 -41.76 53.82 -2.43
C GLU A 537 -41.09 55.12 -2.88
N LEU A 538 -40.79 55.25 -4.17
CA LEU A 538 -40.18 56.47 -4.72
C LEU A 538 -41.10 57.70 -4.57
N ALA A 539 -42.42 57.51 -4.67
CA ALA A 539 -43.40 58.57 -4.48
C ALA A 539 -43.42 59.04 -3.02
N VAL A 540 -43.46 58.10 -2.06
CA VAL A 540 -43.41 58.38 -0.62
C VAL A 540 -42.09 59.04 -0.23
N GLU A 541 -40.96 58.57 -0.77
CA GLU A 541 -39.66 59.19 -0.53
C GLU A 541 -39.52 60.59 -1.13
N THR A 542 -40.17 60.85 -2.25
CA THR A 542 -40.17 62.18 -2.88
C THR A 542 -40.89 63.20 -2.01
N VAL A 543 -41.95 62.77 -1.31
CA VAL A 543 -42.75 63.61 -0.41
C VAL A 543 -42.09 63.79 0.95
N LEU A 544 -41.64 62.70 1.60
CA LEU A 544 -41.03 62.75 2.94
C LEU A 544 -39.59 63.28 2.94
N GLY A 545 -38.84 63.14 1.85
CA GLY A 545 -37.55 63.80 1.70
C GLY A 545 -36.55 63.50 2.82
N ALA A 546 -36.10 64.55 3.53
CA ALA A 546 -35.17 64.45 4.65
C ALA A 546 -35.84 63.94 5.94
N ASP A 547 -37.17 64.04 6.07
CA ASP A 547 -37.91 63.59 7.24
C ASP A 547 -37.90 62.05 7.39
N LEU A 548 -37.48 61.31 6.36
CA LEU A 548 -37.20 59.87 6.47
C LEU A 548 -36.10 59.54 7.48
N GLN A 549 -35.17 60.47 7.72
CA GLN A 549 -34.09 60.34 8.70
C GLN A 549 -34.51 60.83 10.10
N ALA A 550 -35.77 61.22 10.29
CA ALA A 550 -36.26 61.71 11.56
C ALA A 550 -36.18 60.62 12.63
N VAL A 551 -35.76 60.98 13.84
CA VAL A 551 -35.71 60.08 15.00
C VAL A 551 -37.09 60.03 15.65
N LEU A 552 -37.58 58.82 15.91
CA LEU A 552 -38.81 58.62 16.65
C LEU A 552 -38.53 58.75 18.15
N VAL A 553 -39.22 59.68 18.81
CA VAL A 553 -39.10 59.96 20.25
C VAL A 553 -40.46 59.91 20.93
N ASP A 554 -40.49 59.61 22.23
CA ASP A 554 -41.75 59.52 22.99
C ASP A 554 -42.25 60.90 23.46
N ASP A 555 -41.33 61.83 23.72
CA ASP A 555 -41.59 63.22 24.11
C ASP A 555 -40.45 64.14 23.63
N PHE A 556 -40.73 65.44 23.51
CA PHE A 556 -39.76 66.45 23.10
C PHE A 556 -38.96 67.07 24.26
N ALA A 557 -39.24 66.72 25.52
CA ALA A 557 -38.65 67.37 26.69
C ALA A 557 -37.89 66.41 27.63
N PRO A 558 -36.69 66.78 28.16
CA PRO A 558 -35.92 68.02 27.96
C PRO A 558 -34.70 67.78 27.06
N LEU A 559 -34.82 68.03 25.75
CA LEU A 559 -33.71 67.91 24.81
C LEU A 559 -32.91 69.23 24.71
N ASP A 560 -31.58 69.18 24.86
CA ASP A 560 -30.71 70.37 24.71
C ASP A 560 -30.40 70.66 23.23
N LEU A 561 -31.35 71.32 22.57
CA LEU A 561 -31.22 71.73 21.16
C LEU A 561 -30.15 72.81 20.93
N ALA A 562 -29.71 73.54 21.97
CA ALA A 562 -28.69 74.57 21.83
C ALA A 562 -27.28 73.97 21.65
N GLY A 563 -27.08 72.71 22.02
CA GLY A 563 -25.82 71.97 21.83
C GLY A 563 -25.52 71.57 20.38
N LEU A 564 -26.50 71.61 19.47
CA LEU A 564 -26.31 71.24 18.06
C LEU A 564 -25.71 72.42 17.28
N GLN A 565 -24.39 72.46 17.12
CA GLN A 565 -23.71 73.58 16.44
C GLN A 565 -23.70 73.47 14.91
N GLN A 566 -23.80 72.27 14.33
CA GLN A 566 -23.80 72.02 12.89
C GLN A 566 -24.66 70.79 12.54
N GLY A 567 -25.47 70.89 11.48
CA GLY A 567 -26.31 69.81 10.96
C GLY A 567 -27.81 70.03 11.17
N ASP A 568 -28.63 69.21 10.49
CA ASP A 568 -30.10 69.25 10.54
C ASP A 568 -30.62 67.96 11.20
N VAL A 569 -31.54 68.09 12.16
CA VAL A 569 -32.18 66.94 12.83
C VAL A 569 -33.70 67.12 12.88
N SER A 570 -34.43 66.11 12.42
CA SER A 570 -35.89 66.02 12.56
C SER A 570 -36.24 65.03 13.67
N LEU A 571 -37.14 65.41 14.58
CA LEU A 571 -37.66 64.55 15.65
C LEU A 571 -39.17 64.40 15.50
N LEU A 572 -39.69 63.18 15.62
CA LEU A 572 -41.12 62.89 15.48
C LEU A 572 -41.63 62.14 16.71
N LEU A 573 -42.80 62.53 17.20
CA LEU A 573 -43.44 61.81 18.29
C LEU A 573 -44.00 60.47 17.79
N ALA A 574 -43.74 59.40 18.53
CA ALA A 574 -44.31 58.07 18.29
C ALA A 574 -45.82 57.97 18.67
N ALA A 575 -46.49 59.08 19.00
CA ALA A 575 -47.80 59.08 19.66
C ALA A 575 -48.97 58.59 18.78
N CYS A 576 -49.77 57.70 19.39
CA CYS A 576 -51.05 57.10 19.00
C CYS A 576 -51.60 57.33 17.58
N ALA A 577 -51.50 56.26 16.78
CA ALA A 577 -52.21 56.05 15.53
C ALA A 577 -53.72 56.36 15.62
N SER A 578 -54.14 57.40 14.90
CA SER A 578 -55.47 57.51 14.30
C SER A 578 -55.27 57.74 12.81
N GLN A 579 -54.85 56.70 12.07
CA GLN A 579 -54.86 56.74 10.61
C GLN A 579 -56.32 56.77 10.13
N ALA A 580 -56.93 57.95 10.07
CA ALA A 580 -58.08 58.15 9.20
C ALA A 580 -57.55 58.08 7.77
N ALA A 581 -57.60 56.89 7.16
CA ALA A 581 -57.22 56.71 5.77
C ALA A 581 -58.03 57.66 4.90
N THR A 582 -57.40 58.75 4.46
CA THR A 582 -58.04 59.69 3.53
C THR A 582 -58.09 58.98 2.18
N SER A 583 -59.24 58.37 1.87
CA SER A 583 -59.42 57.60 0.63
C SER A 583 -59.04 58.44 -0.58
N GLY A 584 -58.13 57.91 -1.41
CA GLY A 584 -57.59 58.61 -2.59
C GLY A 584 -56.39 59.52 -2.33
N SER A 585 -55.78 59.47 -1.14
CA SER A 585 -54.50 60.12 -0.83
C SER A 585 -53.33 59.13 -0.79
N LEU A 586 -52.10 59.63 -0.81
CA LEU A 586 -50.88 58.80 -0.71
C LEU A 586 -50.77 58.13 0.67
N LEU A 587 -51.43 58.67 1.69
CA LEU A 587 -51.49 58.08 3.03
C LEU A 587 -52.10 56.67 3.01
N ASP A 588 -53.01 56.38 2.07
CA ASP A 588 -53.66 55.06 1.89
C ASP A 588 -52.66 53.96 1.46
N ARG A 589 -51.46 54.36 1.02
CA ARG A 589 -50.40 53.47 0.51
C ARG A 589 -49.27 53.22 1.53
N VAL A 590 -49.40 53.74 2.75
CA VAL A 590 -48.34 53.72 3.79
C VAL A 590 -48.88 53.26 5.14
N GLN A 591 -48.17 52.33 5.78
CA GLN A 591 -48.42 51.85 7.13
C GLN A 591 -47.23 52.19 8.03
N GLY A 592 -47.50 52.72 9.23
CA GLY A 592 -46.45 53.07 10.19
C GLY A 592 -46.99 53.49 11.55
N PRO A 593 -46.12 53.58 12.56
CA PRO A 593 -46.51 53.91 13.94
C PRO A 593 -46.79 55.41 14.17
N VAL A 594 -46.53 56.28 13.19
CA VAL A 594 -46.64 57.74 13.28
C VAL A 594 -47.83 58.24 12.44
N ASP A 595 -48.50 59.30 12.90
CA ASP A 595 -49.49 60.01 12.08
C ASP A 595 -48.82 60.82 10.96
N LEU A 596 -48.89 60.28 9.74
CA LEU A 596 -48.36 60.93 8.54
C LEU A 596 -49.41 61.73 7.75
N ALA A 597 -50.63 61.89 8.27
CA ALA A 597 -51.66 62.69 7.61
C ALA A 597 -51.24 64.13 7.27
N PRO A 598 -50.41 64.84 8.07
CA PRO A 598 -49.92 66.17 7.71
C PRO A 598 -49.06 66.21 6.44
N TRP A 599 -48.28 65.18 6.18
CA TRP A 599 -47.40 65.11 5.00
C TRP A 599 -48.08 64.44 3.80
N LEU A 600 -48.84 63.37 4.02
CA LEU A 600 -49.35 62.49 2.95
C LEU A 600 -50.86 62.62 2.70
N GLY A 601 -51.63 63.19 3.63
CA GLY A 601 -53.10 63.20 3.58
C GLY A 601 -53.69 64.13 2.52
N GLN A 602 -52.96 65.18 2.09
CA GLN A 602 -53.37 66.09 1.01
C GLN A 602 -52.64 65.82 -0.32
N VAL A 603 -51.83 64.77 -0.37
CA VAL A 603 -51.10 64.36 -1.56
C VAL A 603 -51.88 63.26 -2.26
N ARG A 604 -52.24 63.47 -3.53
CA ARG A 604 -52.99 62.50 -4.33
C ARG A 604 -52.05 61.69 -5.24
N PRO A 605 -52.13 60.36 -5.24
CA PRO A 605 -51.36 59.52 -6.15
C PRO A 605 -51.93 59.62 -7.59
N VAL A 606 -51.05 59.72 -8.58
CA VAL A 606 -51.34 59.68 -10.03
C VAL A 606 -50.37 58.72 -10.72
N GLU A 607 -50.67 58.27 -11.94
CA GLU A 607 -49.82 57.27 -12.61
C GLU A 607 -48.63 57.92 -13.33
N ASP A 608 -48.82 59.07 -13.98
CA ASP A 608 -47.77 59.73 -14.76
C ASP A 608 -47.76 61.26 -14.66
N LEU A 609 -46.73 61.88 -15.27
CA LEU A 609 -46.57 63.34 -15.28
C LEU A 609 -47.64 64.05 -16.12
N ALA A 610 -48.16 63.41 -17.17
CA ALA A 610 -49.14 64.02 -18.05
C ALA A 610 -50.48 64.19 -17.33
N GLU A 611 -50.90 63.17 -16.58
CA GLU A 611 -52.04 63.17 -15.68
C GLU A 611 -51.87 64.21 -14.57
N ALA A 612 -50.68 64.26 -13.94
CA ALA A 612 -50.38 65.24 -12.90
C ALA A 612 -50.52 66.70 -13.40
N LEU A 613 -50.07 66.99 -14.63
CA LEU A 613 -50.15 68.32 -15.24
C LEU A 613 -51.57 68.68 -15.69
N ALA A 614 -52.35 67.71 -16.17
CA ALA A 614 -53.75 67.91 -16.55
C ALA A 614 -54.63 68.27 -15.34
N LEU A 615 -54.41 67.62 -14.20
CA LEU A 615 -55.17 67.83 -12.97
C LEU A 615 -54.70 69.04 -12.14
N ARG A 616 -53.55 69.64 -12.50
CA ARG A 616 -52.93 70.76 -11.77
C ARG A 616 -53.84 71.97 -11.57
N ALA A 617 -54.66 72.31 -12.57
CA ALA A 617 -55.52 73.50 -12.52
C ALA A 617 -56.67 73.39 -11.50
N GLY A 618 -57.03 72.16 -11.09
CA GLY A 618 -58.10 71.88 -10.13
C GLY A 618 -57.65 71.67 -8.68
N LEU A 619 -56.36 71.91 -8.37
CA LEU A 619 -55.83 71.72 -7.01
C LEU A 619 -56.27 72.85 -6.06
N GLY A 620 -56.83 72.48 -4.92
CA GLY A 620 -57.10 73.39 -3.80
C GLY A 620 -55.83 73.86 -3.10
N GLU A 621 -55.94 74.81 -2.18
CA GLU A 621 -54.80 75.21 -1.33
C GLU A 621 -54.33 74.01 -0.48
N GLY A 622 -53.02 73.74 -0.49
CA GLY A 622 -52.39 72.61 0.21
C GLY A 622 -52.37 71.27 -0.54
N GLN A 623 -53.11 71.12 -1.65
CA GLN A 623 -53.16 69.87 -2.40
C GLN A 623 -52.02 69.73 -3.41
N SER A 624 -51.49 68.51 -3.54
CA SER A 624 -50.46 68.17 -4.52
C SER A 624 -50.66 66.77 -5.10
N LEU A 625 -50.03 66.50 -6.23
CA LEU A 625 -50.12 65.25 -6.98
C LEU A 625 -48.74 64.61 -7.06
N VAL A 626 -48.63 63.32 -6.80
CA VAL A 626 -47.36 62.60 -6.91
C VAL A 626 -47.53 61.34 -7.76
N SER A 627 -46.63 61.17 -8.72
CA SER A 627 -46.59 59.96 -9.55
C SER A 627 -45.67 58.90 -8.97
N ARG A 628 -45.89 57.63 -9.35
CA ARG A 628 -44.99 56.50 -9.00
C ARG A 628 -43.53 56.75 -9.38
N ASN A 629 -43.31 57.51 -10.46
CA ASN A 629 -41.98 57.83 -10.99
C ASN A 629 -41.29 59.02 -10.28
N GLY A 630 -41.81 59.50 -9.14
CA GLY A 630 -41.17 60.55 -8.34
C GLY A 630 -41.37 61.98 -8.88
N TYR A 631 -42.38 62.20 -9.73
CA TYR A 631 -42.80 63.55 -10.10
C TYR A 631 -43.84 64.05 -9.10
N TRP A 632 -43.51 65.12 -8.37
CA TRP A 632 -44.38 65.77 -7.38
C TRP A 632 -44.79 67.16 -7.87
N VAL A 633 -46.07 67.35 -8.16
CA VAL A 633 -46.65 68.55 -8.76
C VAL A 633 -47.58 69.23 -7.75
N SER A 634 -47.32 70.50 -7.47
CA SER A 634 -48.27 71.39 -6.82
C SER A 634 -48.85 72.39 -7.84
N ARG A 635 -49.77 73.26 -7.39
CA ARG A 635 -50.30 74.33 -8.24
C ARG A 635 -49.19 75.25 -8.78
N ASN A 636 -48.11 75.45 -8.02
CA ASN A 636 -47.06 76.42 -8.33
C ASN A 636 -45.64 75.84 -8.46
N SER A 637 -45.45 74.53 -8.21
CA SER A 637 -44.14 73.88 -8.27
C SER A 637 -44.20 72.48 -8.89
N LEU A 638 -43.11 72.06 -9.50
CA LEU A 638 -42.87 70.69 -9.96
C LEU A 638 -41.50 70.28 -9.41
N ARG A 639 -41.48 69.22 -8.61
CA ARG A 639 -40.27 68.60 -8.09
C ARG A 639 -40.11 67.24 -8.74
N VAL A 640 -38.89 66.91 -9.16
CA VAL A 640 -38.57 65.60 -9.72
C VAL A 640 -37.46 65.00 -8.89
N ARG A 641 -37.71 63.81 -8.34
CA ARG A 641 -36.68 63.00 -7.72
C ARG A 641 -36.42 61.81 -8.64
N ARG A 642 -35.20 61.71 -9.16
CA ARG A 642 -34.72 60.53 -9.88
C ARG A 642 -33.68 59.85 -9.00
N GLY A 643 -33.81 58.54 -8.81
CA GLY A 643 -32.75 57.75 -8.19
C GLY A 643 -31.46 57.91 -9.00
N GLY A 644 -30.32 58.00 -8.32
CA GLY A 644 -29.02 57.86 -8.99
C GLY A 644 -28.92 56.51 -9.67
N SER A 645 -28.03 56.36 -10.63
CA SER A 645 -27.87 55.15 -11.48
C SER A 645 -27.39 53.88 -10.74
N GLY A 646 -27.45 53.86 -9.42
CA GLY A 646 -27.21 52.70 -8.59
C GLY A 646 -28.18 52.74 -7.41
N GLU A 647 -29.10 51.78 -7.41
CA GLU A 647 -29.98 51.40 -6.31
C GLU A 647 -31.25 52.20 -6.06
N SER A 648 -32.26 51.42 -5.69
CA SER A 648 -33.59 51.81 -5.27
C SER A 648 -33.54 52.70 -4.01
N GLY A 649 -34.64 53.41 -3.76
CA GLY A 649 -34.79 54.26 -2.59
C GLY A 649 -34.48 53.59 -1.24
N VAL A 650 -34.23 54.38 -0.19
CA VAL A 650 -33.95 53.90 1.19
C VAL A 650 -35.04 52.94 1.70
N LEU A 651 -36.30 53.13 1.31
CA LEU A 651 -37.44 52.28 1.70
C LEU A 651 -37.49 50.98 0.87
N ALA A 652 -37.19 51.07 -0.42
CA ALA A 652 -37.16 49.90 -1.30
C ALA A 652 -35.98 48.97 -0.97
N ARG A 653 -34.81 49.53 -0.64
CA ARG A 653 -33.65 48.78 -0.14
C ARG A 653 -33.92 48.11 1.21
N GLY A 654 -34.57 48.81 2.15
CA GLY A 654 -34.97 48.24 3.44
C GLY A 654 -35.85 46.99 3.30
N GLN A 655 -36.86 47.02 2.42
CA GLN A 655 -37.70 45.84 2.15
C GLN A 655 -36.94 44.71 1.43
N GLU A 656 -35.97 45.05 0.58
CA GLU A 656 -35.12 44.06 -0.10
C GLU A 656 -34.19 43.35 0.90
N ILE A 657 -33.62 44.07 1.85
CA ILE A 657 -32.81 43.51 2.95
C ILE A 657 -33.66 42.52 3.78
N GLU A 658 -34.86 42.90 4.22
CA GLU A 658 -35.74 42.00 5.00
C GLU A 658 -36.09 40.71 4.23
N ARG A 659 -36.34 40.80 2.91
CA ARG A 659 -36.61 39.62 2.06
C ARG A 659 -35.38 38.73 1.93
N LEU A 660 -34.21 39.32 1.74
CA LEU A 660 -32.95 38.59 1.62
C LEU A 660 -32.54 37.93 2.94
N GLU A 661 -32.77 38.58 4.08
CA GLU A 661 -32.58 37.99 5.42
C GLU A 661 -33.47 36.76 5.61
N HIS A 662 -34.74 36.84 5.21
CA HIS A 662 -35.65 35.69 5.30
C HIS A 662 -35.17 34.54 4.42
N SER A 663 -34.80 34.84 3.18
CA SER A 663 -34.27 33.86 2.21
C SER A 663 -32.96 33.21 2.71
N GLN A 664 -32.10 33.99 3.35
CA GLN A 664 -30.85 33.51 3.95
C GLN A 664 -31.13 32.53 5.12
N ARG A 665 -32.12 32.82 5.96
CA ARG A 665 -32.51 31.91 7.06
C ARG A 665 -33.06 30.58 6.52
N GLU A 666 -33.90 30.62 5.48
CA GLU A 666 -34.42 29.41 4.83
C GLU A 666 -33.30 28.55 4.24
N GLN A 667 -32.38 29.17 3.50
CA GLN A 667 -31.22 28.48 2.93
C GLN A 667 -30.28 27.91 4.00
N HIS A 668 -30.11 28.60 5.13
CA HIS A 668 -29.33 28.09 6.26
C HIS A 668 -29.93 26.82 6.85
N ILE A 669 -31.25 26.76 7.02
CA ILE A 669 -31.96 25.57 7.52
C ILE A 669 -31.83 24.41 6.52
N ALA A 670 -31.97 24.69 5.22
CA ALA A 670 -31.80 23.67 4.18
C ALA A 670 -30.37 23.09 4.17
N LEU A 671 -29.35 23.94 4.33
CA LEU A 671 -27.96 23.51 4.41
C LEU A 671 -27.71 22.60 5.63
N GLN A 672 -28.25 22.95 6.80
CA GLN A 672 -28.15 22.11 8.00
C GLN A 672 -28.79 20.73 7.81
N GLN A 673 -29.93 20.66 7.11
CA GLN A 673 -30.59 19.39 6.80
C GLN A 673 -29.73 18.52 5.85
N LEU A 674 -29.15 19.13 4.81
CA LEU A 674 -28.23 18.46 3.88
C LEU A 674 -26.96 17.95 4.58
N GLU A 675 -26.41 18.71 5.52
CA GLU A 675 -25.26 18.29 6.33
C GLU A 675 -25.58 17.08 7.20
N GLN A 676 -26.75 17.05 7.85
CA GLN A 676 -27.21 15.90 8.63
C GLN A 676 -27.45 14.66 7.74
N GLN A 677 -28.04 14.84 6.56
CA GLN A 677 -28.23 13.76 5.59
C GLN A 677 -26.90 13.18 5.11
N LEU A 678 -25.93 14.04 4.76
CA LEU A 678 -24.59 13.61 4.37
C LEU A 678 -23.88 12.84 5.48
N GLN A 679 -24.00 13.28 6.74
CA GLN A 679 -23.43 12.56 7.86
C GLN A 679 -24.05 11.17 8.02
N THR A 680 -25.39 11.07 7.94
CA THR A 680 -26.12 9.80 8.02
C THR A 680 -25.71 8.84 6.89
N LEU A 681 -25.61 9.33 5.67
CA LEU A 681 -25.19 8.53 4.51
C LEU A 681 -23.73 8.08 4.62
N ARG A 682 -22.82 8.90 5.17
CA ARG A 682 -21.42 8.50 5.44
C ARG A 682 -21.34 7.39 6.48
N GLU A 683 -22.14 7.47 7.54
CA GLU A 683 -22.22 6.41 8.56
C GLU A 683 -22.77 5.10 7.97
N GLN A 684 -23.80 5.18 7.13
CA GLN A 684 -24.33 4.02 6.40
C GLN A 684 -23.29 3.41 5.44
N GLN A 685 -22.53 4.24 4.72
CA GLN A 685 -21.45 3.77 3.86
C GLN A 685 -20.39 3.00 4.66
N GLN A 686 -19.93 3.56 5.79
CA GLN A 686 -18.93 2.90 6.65
C GLN A 686 -19.45 1.58 7.21
N HIS A 687 -20.73 1.52 7.60
CA HIS A 687 -21.36 0.29 8.08
C HIS A 687 -21.43 -0.79 6.98
N LEU A 688 -21.84 -0.42 5.76
CA LEU A 688 -21.90 -1.34 4.62
C LEU A 688 -20.50 -1.81 4.19
N GLU A 689 -19.49 -0.92 4.22
CA GLU A 689 -18.09 -1.27 3.94
C GLU A 689 -17.55 -2.29 4.96
N ALA A 690 -17.86 -2.11 6.25
CA ALA A 690 -17.51 -3.06 7.30
C ALA A 690 -18.24 -4.41 7.15
N GLN A 691 -19.53 -4.38 6.80
CA GLN A 691 -20.30 -5.61 6.53
C GLN A 691 -19.73 -6.37 5.33
N ARG A 692 -19.40 -5.68 4.23
CA ARG A 692 -18.78 -6.30 3.05
C ARG A 692 -17.48 -7.00 3.43
N GLU A 693 -16.62 -6.33 4.20
CA GLU A 693 -15.36 -6.92 4.62
C GLU A 693 -15.56 -8.14 5.53
N GLN A 694 -16.58 -8.12 6.39
CA GLN A 694 -16.93 -9.26 7.23
C GLN A 694 -17.44 -10.46 6.41
N VAL A 695 -18.34 -10.25 5.45
CA VAL A 695 -18.87 -11.30 4.57
C VAL A 695 -17.74 -11.89 3.72
N ARG A 696 -16.89 -11.03 3.14
CA ARG A 696 -15.73 -11.45 2.34
C ARG A 696 -14.74 -12.31 3.13
N ARG A 697 -14.48 -11.96 4.41
CA ARG A 697 -13.64 -12.79 5.30
C ARG A 697 -14.26 -14.16 5.55
N ARG A 698 -15.58 -14.23 5.81
CA ARG A 698 -16.29 -15.52 5.98
C ARG A 698 -16.25 -16.36 4.71
N ALA A 699 -16.44 -15.76 3.55
CA ALA A 699 -16.36 -16.46 2.26
C ALA A 699 -14.94 -17.02 2.01
N GLN A 700 -13.88 -16.28 2.37
CA GLN A 700 -12.50 -16.77 2.29
C GLN A 700 -12.22 -17.93 3.24
N GLU A 701 -12.78 -17.90 4.46
CA GLU A 701 -12.67 -19.00 5.42
C GLU A 701 -13.36 -20.27 4.93
N GLU A 702 -14.58 -20.16 4.39
CA GLU A 702 -15.32 -21.28 3.79
C GLU A 702 -14.61 -21.85 2.55
N ASN A 703 -14.10 -20.98 1.67
CA ASN A 703 -13.35 -21.43 0.49
C ASN A 703 -12.06 -22.20 0.87
N ARG A 704 -11.39 -21.80 1.97
CA ARG A 704 -10.25 -22.56 2.50
C ARG A 704 -10.69 -23.93 3.03
N LEU A 705 -11.79 -24.00 3.77
CA LEU A 705 -12.36 -25.26 4.27
C LEU A 705 -12.71 -26.20 3.09
N GLN A 706 -13.33 -25.67 2.05
CA GLN A 706 -13.67 -26.41 0.83
C GLN A 706 -12.42 -26.99 0.14
N ALA A 707 -11.34 -26.21 0.05
CA ALA A 707 -10.07 -26.67 -0.52
C ALA A 707 -9.42 -27.78 0.32
N GLU A 708 -9.45 -27.66 1.64
CA GLU A 708 -8.96 -28.68 2.57
C GLU A 708 -9.76 -30.00 2.44
N LEU A 709 -11.10 -29.90 2.38
CA LEU A 709 -12.00 -31.05 2.20
C LEU A 709 -11.79 -31.73 0.82
N LYS A 710 -11.67 -30.96 -0.27
CA LYS A 710 -11.39 -31.49 -1.62
C LYS A 710 -10.04 -32.21 -1.68
N ALA A 711 -9.00 -31.64 -1.08
CA ALA A 711 -7.68 -32.26 -1.03
C ALA A 711 -7.72 -33.58 -0.23
N SER A 712 -8.37 -33.60 0.94
CA SER A 712 -8.51 -34.82 1.74
C SER A 712 -9.32 -35.90 1.01
N LEU A 713 -10.42 -35.54 0.34
CA LEU A 713 -11.23 -36.48 -0.44
C LEU A 713 -10.43 -37.08 -1.61
N SER A 714 -9.63 -36.27 -2.31
CA SER A 714 -8.78 -36.76 -3.41
C SER A 714 -7.70 -37.72 -2.94
N ALA A 715 -7.07 -37.44 -1.79
CA ALA A 715 -6.06 -38.32 -1.20
C ALA A 715 -6.65 -39.66 -0.77
N ASN A 716 -7.85 -39.64 -0.18
CA ASN A 716 -8.58 -40.85 0.23
C ASN A 716 -9.03 -41.68 -0.99
N ARG A 717 -9.53 -41.04 -2.06
CA ARG A 717 -9.88 -41.73 -3.32
C ARG A 717 -8.68 -42.40 -3.98
N ALA A 718 -7.56 -41.68 -4.12
CA ALA A 718 -6.34 -42.23 -4.72
C ALA A 718 -5.80 -43.43 -3.92
N ARG A 719 -5.92 -43.38 -2.58
CA ARG A 719 -5.52 -44.49 -1.71
C ARG A 719 -6.45 -45.70 -1.85
N ALA A 720 -7.76 -45.49 -1.91
CA ALA A 720 -8.75 -46.55 -2.14
C ALA A 720 -8.54 -47.25 -3.49
N GLU A 721 -8.26 -46.49 -4.56
CA GLU A 721 -7.93 -47.04 -5.89
C GLU A 721 -6.64 -47.89 -5.87
N GLN A 722 -5.60 -47.45 -5.15
CA GLN A 722 -4.36 -48.22 -5.01
C GLN A 722 -4.58 -49.55 -4.26
N VAL A 723 -5.36 -49.54 -3.19
CA VAL A 723 -5.71 -50.75 -2.42
C VAL A 723 -6.55 -51.70 -3.27
N ALA A 724 -7.54 -51.19 -4.01
CA ALA A 724 -8.37 -51.99 -4.92
C ALA A 724 -7.55 -52.65 -6.05
N LEU A 725 -6.62 -51.90 -6.67
CA LEU A 725 -5.73 -52.43 -7.70
C LEU A 725 -4.79 -53.52 -7.15
N ARG A 726 -4.23 -53.31 -5.95
CA ARG A 726 -3.35 -54.30 -5.31
C ARG A 726 -4.10 -55.58 -4.96
N ARG A 727 -5.33 -55.45 -4.45
CA ARG A 727 -6.20 -56.59 -4.14
C ARG A 727 -6.55 -57.39 -5.39
N ARG A 728 -6.92 -56.73 -6.48
CA ARG A 728 -7.22 -57.41 -7.75
C ARG A 728 -6.03 -58.20 -8.29
N ARG A 729 -4.81 -57.64 -8.22
CA ARG A 729 -3.59 -58.37 -8.60
C ARG A 729 -3.33 -59.59 -7.73
N LEU A 730 -3.54 -59.48 -6.42
CA LEU A 730 -3.41 -60.63 -5.51
C LEU A 730 -4.47 -61.70 -5.78
N GLU A 731 -5.69 -61.31 -6.15
CA GLU A 731 -6.77 -62.24 -6.55
C GLU A 731 -6.43 -63.00 -7.84
N GLU A 732 -5.88 -62.31 -8.85
CA GLU A 732 -5.41 -62.91 -10.10
C GLU A 732 -4.23 -63.88 -9.83
N GLU A 733 -3.23 -63.49 -9.02
CA GLU A 733 -2.09 -64.35 -8.66
C GLU A 733 -2.50 -65.58 -7.83
N LEU A 734 -3.49 -65.45 -6.94
CA LEU A 734 -4.02 -66.57 -6.15
C LEU A 734 -4.82 -67.55 -7.02
N ALA A 735 -5.61 -67.05 -7.97
CA ALA A 735 -6.36 -67.90 -8.90
C ALA A 735 -5.44 -68.72 -9.81
N GLU A 736 -4.37 -68.11 -10.34
CA GLU A 736 -3.35 -68.81 -11.13
C GLU A 736 -2.64 -69.91 -10.33
N LEU A 737 -2.34 -69.66 -9.04
CA LEU A 737 -1.72 -70.66 -8.17
C LEU A 737 -2.67 -71.79 -7.80
N ASP A 738 -3.97 -71.52 -7.63
CA ASP A 738 -4.98 -72.55 -7.36
C ASP A 738 -5.18 -73.48 -8.56
N GLU A 739 -5.20 -72.94 -9.78
CA GLU A 739 -5.29 -73.73 -11.00
C GLU A 739 -4.07 -74.66 -11.16
N GLN A 740 -2.86 -74.14 -10.91
CA GLN A 740 -1.63 -74.93 -10.93
C GLN A 740 -1.62 -76.04 -9.87
N ARG A 741 -2.12 -75.74 -8.65
CA ARG A 741 -2.16 -76.72 -7.56
C ARG A 741 -3.21 -77.81 -7.80
N ALA A 742 -4.36 -77.47 -8.38
CA ALA A 742 -5.39 -78.45 -8.75
C ALA A 742 -4.87 -79.45 -9.79
N LEU A 743 -4.18 -78.94 -10.81
CA LEU A 743 -3.59 -79.74 -11.88
C LEU A 743 -2.52 -80.72 -11.36
N GLU A 744 -1.64 -80.28 -10.45
CA GLU A 744 -0.63 -81.16 -9.84
C GLU A 744 -1.24 -82.19 -8.88
N HIS A 745 -2.36 -81.88 -8.21
CA HIS A 745 -3.03 -82.79 -7.27
C HIS A 745 -3.77 -83.93 -7.98
N GLU A 746 -4.40 -83.63 -9.12
CA GLU A 746 -5.05 -84.62 -9.98
C GLU A 746 -4.03 -85.63 -10.54
N GLN A 747 -2.89 -85.13 -11.04
CA GLN A 747 -1.80 -85.97 -11.56
C GLN A 747 -1.16 -86.88 -10.49
N LEU A 748 -1.16 -86.45 -9.23
CA LEU A 748 -0.64 -87.24 -8.10
C LEU A 748 -1.60 -88.37 -7.69
N GLY A 749 -2.91 -88.13 -7.75
CA GLY A 749 -3.94 -89.16 -7.50
C GLY A 749 -3.90 -90.27 -8.54
N GLU A 750 -3.79 -89.91 -9.82
CA GLU A 750 -3.71 -90.86 -10.94
C GLU A 750 -2.46 -91.75 -10.86
N ALA A 751 -1.30 -91.19 -10.51
CA ALA A 751 -0.05 -91.95 -10.43
C ALA A 751 -0.04 -92.99 -9.29
N ARG A 752 -0.72 -92.74 -8.16
CA ARG A 752 -0.78 -93.66 -7.00
C ARG A 752 -1.60 -94.92 -7.26
N LEU A 753 -2.72 -94.79 -7.95
CA LEU A 753 -3.62 -95.91 -8.26
C LEU A 753 -2.99 -96.85 -9.31
N LEU A 754 -2.40 -96.28 -10.36
CA LEU A 754 -1.75 -97.04 -11.44
C LEU A 754 -0.52 -97.84 -10.97
N LEU A 755 0.10 -97.48 -9.85
CA LEU A 755 1.26 -98.18 -9.29
C LEU A 755 0.90 -99.50 -8.58
N GLN A 756 -0.26 -99.55 -7.92
CA GLN A 756 -0.64 -100.65 -7.03
C GLN A 756 -1.21 -101.85 -7.81
N ASP A 757 -2.02 -101.60 -8.84
CA ASP A 757 -2.58 -102.62 -9.73
C ASP A 757 -1.49 -103.32 -10.57
N ALA A 758 -0.35 -102.67 -10.71
CA ALA A 758 0.75 -103.10 -11.55
C ALA A 758 1.67 -104.17 -10.91
N LEU A 759 1.59 -104.46 -9.61
CA LEU A 759 2.53 -105.41 -8.99
C LEU A 759 1.99 -106.85 -8.89
N GLU A 760 0.67 -107.05 -8.97
CA GLU A 760 0.03 -108.35 -8.71
C GLU A 760 -0.20 -109.21 -9.96
N LEU A 761 -0.41 -108.60 -11.12
CA LEU A 761 -0.77 -109.28 -12.38
C LEU A 761 0.44 -109.92 -13.11
N MET A 762 1.67 -109.50 -12.83
CA MET A 762 2.88 -109.90 -13.55
C MET A 762 3.34 -111.37 -13.40
N ALA A 763 2.84 -112.11 -12.40
CA ALA A 763 3.37 -113.44 -12.03
C ALA A 763 2.73 -114.62 -12.80
N GLN A 764 1.72 -114.40 -13.65
CA GLN A 764 0.85 -115.46 -14.20
C GLN A 764 0.88 -115.66 -15.74
N ASP A 765 1.49 -114.78 -16.55
CA ASP A 765 1.17 -114.69 -18.00
C ASP A 765 2.23 -115.10 -19.04
N THR A 766 3.21 -115.95 -18.72
CA THR A 766 4.31 -116.26 -19.66
C THR A 766 4.00 -117.28 -20.77
N ASP A 767 3.09 -118.24 -20.56
CA ASP A 767 2.86 -119.37 -21.50
C ASP A 767 1.74 -119.16 -22.55
N GLN A 768 0.82 -118.22 -22.33
CA GLN A 768 -0.32 -117.97 -23.24
C GLN A 768 -0.01 -116.97 -24.38
N ARG A 769 1.18 -116.34 -24.39
CA ARG A 769 1.58 -115.27 -25.32
C ARG A 769 1.84 -115.69 -26.75
N GLU A 770 2.41 -116.87 -26.95
CA GLU A 770 2.89 -117.29 -28.26
C GLU A 770 1.75 -117.68 -29.21
N VAL A 771 0.60 -118.08 -28.68
CA VAL A 771 -0.54 -118.58 -29.48
C VAL A 771 -1.37 -117.46 -30.11
N LEU A 772 -1.57 -116.35 -29.41
CA LEU A 772 -2.46 -115.27 -29.85
C LEU A 772 -1.80 -114.28 -30.85
N LEU A 773 -0.47 -114.21 -30.90
CA LEU A 773 0.29 -113.35 -31.83
C LEU A 773 0.06 -113.72 -33.30
N ALA A 774 -0.10 -115.00 -33.64
CA ALA A 774 -0.29 -115.47 -35.02
C ALA A 774 -1.69 -115.16 -35.59
N GLN A 775 -2.69 -114.94 -34.73
CA GLN A 775 -4.06 -114.59 -35.13
C GLN A 775 -4.23 -113.08 -35.37
N ARG A 776 -3.44 -112.24 -34.69
CA ARG A 776 -3.42 -110.77 -34.84
C ARG A 776 -3.20 -110.31 -36.26
N ASP A 777 -2.16 -110.86 -36.87
CA ASP A 777 -1.54 -110.24 -38.03
C ASP A 777 -2.49 -110.32 -39.24
N ARG A 778 -3.41 -111.30 -39.26
CA ARG A 778 -4.45 -111.43 -40.31
C ARG A 778 -5.63 -110.47 -40.15
N LEU A 779 -6.07 -110.17 -38.92
CA LEU A 779 -7.22 -109.30 -38.68
C LEU A 779 -6.84 -107.81 -38.73
N ARG A 780 -5.61 -107.50 -38.30
CA ARG A 780 -5.05 -106.15 -38.31
C ARG A 780 -4.91 -105.57 -39.73
N GLU A 781 -4.43 -106.35 -40.70
CA GLU A 781 -4.28 -105.91 -42.10
C GLU A 781 -5.63 -105.54 -42.76
N GLY A 782 -6.73 -106.19 -42.37
CA GLY A 782 -8.07 -105.88 -42.87
C GLY A 782 -8.69 -104.65 -42.22
N LEU A 783 -8.56 -104.52 -40.89
CA LEU A 783 -9.06 -103.38 -40.13
C LEU A 783 -8.36 -102.07 -40.52
N ASP A 784 -7.03 -102.08 -40.66
CA ASP A 784 -6.25 -100.88 -40.96
C ASP A 784 -6.64 -100.25 -42.31
N ARG A 785 -7.04 -101.05 -43.31
CA ARG A 785 -7.56 -100.56 -44.60
C ARG A 785 -8.91 -99.85 -44.45
N ILE A 786 -9.87 -100.50 -43.78
CA ILE A 786 -11.25 -99.99 -43.62
C ILE A 786 -11.28 -98.77 -42.68
N ARG A 787 -10.44 -98.76 -41.64
CA ARG A 787 -10.30 -97.64 -40.70
C ARG A 787 -9.67 -96.41 -41.35
N GLN A 788 -8.75 -96.58 -42.29
CA GLN A 788 -8.20 -95.46 -43.05
C GLN A 788 -9.27 -94.82 -43.94
N GLU A 789 -10.10 -95.62 -44.63
CA GLU A 789 -11.19 -95.14 -45.49
C GLU A 789 -12.27 -94.39 -44.68
N ALA A 790 -12.78 -94.99 -43.59
CA ALA A 790 -13.78 -94.35 -42.73
C ALA A 790 -13.27 -93.08 -42.03
N ARG A 791 -11.99 -93.05 -41.63
CA ARG A 791 -11.37 -91.87 -41.05
C ARG A 791 -11.22 -90.75 -42.06
N GLN A 792 -10.86 -91.04 -43.32
CA GLN A 792 -10.79 -90.03 -44.37
C GLN A 792 -12.15 -89.38 -44.64
N HIS A 793 -13.24 -90.16 -44.69
CA HIS A 793 -14.59 -89.64 -44.88
C HIS A 793 -15.08 -88.82 -43.67
N LYS A 794 -14.83 -89.30 -42.45
CA LYS A 794 -15.18 -88.58 -41.21
C LYS A 794 -14.38 -87.29 -41.01
N ASP A 795 -13.07 -87.33 -41.25
CA ASP A 795 -12.21 -86.15 -41.16
C ASP A 795 -12.59 -85.11 -42.22
N HIS A 796 -12.94 -85.54 -43.43
CA HIS A 796 -13.42 -84.66 -44.49
C HIS A 796 -14.76 -84.00 -44.13
N ALA A 797 -15.75 -84.77 -43.67
CA ALA A 797 -17.04 -84.25 -43.22
C ALA A 797 -16.90 -83.30 -42.01
N HIS A 798 -16.03 -83.63 -41.05
CA HIS A 798 -15.75 -82.79 -39.89
C HIS A 798 -15.01 -81.50 -40.25
N GLN A 799 -14.00 -81.56 -41.12
CA GLN A 799 -13.29 -80.38 -41.63
C GLN A 799 -14.26 -79.43 -42.34
N LEU A 800 -15.17 -79.97 -43.15
CA LEU A 800 -16.17 -79.17 -43.85
C LEU A 800 -17.20 -78.57 -42.89
N ALA A 801 -17.63 -79.32 -41.86
CA ALA A 801 -18.53 -78.83 -40.81
C ALA A 801 -17.92 -77.73 -39.95
N VAL A 802 -16.64 -77.86 -39.55
CA VAL A 802 -15.90 -76.82 -38.82
C VAL A 802 -15.72 -75.58 -39.67
N ARG A 803 -15.38 -75.75 -40.97
CA ARG A 803 -15.23 -74.64 -41.91
C ARG A 803 -16.55 -73.89 -42.14
N LEU A 804 -17.67 -74.59 -42.30
CA LEU A 804 -19.00 -73.99 -42.37
C LEU A 804 -19.40 -73.31 -41.06
N GLY A 805 -19.09 -73.90 -39.91
CA GLY A 805 -19.30 -73.29 -38.60
C GLY A 805 -18.53 -71.98 -38.45
N SER A 806 -17.25 -71.95 -38.86
CA SER A 806 -16.44 -70.73 -38.82
C SER A 806 -16.93 -69.68 -39.81
N LEU A 807 -17.33 -70.08 -41.02
CA LEU A 807 -17.85 -69.15 -42.04
C LEU A 807 -19.21 -68.57 -41.62
N ARG A 808 -20.10 -69.36 -41.00
CA ARG A 808 -21.37 -68.87 -40.45
C ARG A 808 -21.15 -67.88 -39.31
N ALA A 809 -20.24 -68.19 -38.38
CA ALA A 809 -19.88 -67.27 -37.30
C ALA A 809 -19.25 -65.97 -37.83
N GLN A 810 -18.41 -66.04 -38.86
CA GLN A 810 -17.83 -64.88 -39.54
C GLN A 810 -18.91 -64.06 -40.28
N HIS A 811 -19.85 -64.72 -40.95
CA HIS A 811 -20.96 -64.07 -41.62
C HIS A 811 -21.91 -63.35 -40.63
N ASP A 812 -22.27 -63.99 -39.52
CA ASP A 812 -23.14 -63.37 -38.52
C ASP A 812 -22.46 -62.24 -37.75
N SER A 813 -21.17 -62.36 -37.45
CA SER A 813 -20.40 -61.29 -36.80
C SER A 813 -20.18 -60.09 -37.72
N THR A 814 -19.89 -60.30 -39.00
CA THR A 814 -19.81 -59.22 -40.01
C THR A 814 -21.16 -58.56 -40.24
N ARG A 815 -22.26 -59.32 -40.25
CA ARG A 815 -23.62 -58.76 -40.31
C ARG A 815 -23.93 -57.84 -39.13
N GLN A 816 -23.65 -58.29 -37.90
CA GLN A 816 -23.86 -57.48 -36.70
C GLN A 816 -22.93 -56.25 -36.65
N ALA A 817 -21.70 -56.37 -37.16
CA ALA A 817 -20.80 -55.23 -37.30
C ALA A 817 -21.34 -54.20 -38.30
N LEU A 818 -21.90 -54.66 -39.42
CA LEU A 818 -22.52 -53.81 -40.42
C LEU A 818 -23.71 -53.02 -39.87
N GLU A 819 -24.63 -53.68 -39.15
CA GLU A 819 -25.79 -53.01 -38.53
C GLU A 819 -25.37 -51.89 -37.55
N ARG A 820 -24.27 -52.09 -36.81
CA ARG A 820 -23.71 -51.06 -35.92
C ARG A 820 -23.10 -49.89 -36.70
N LEU A 821 -22.36 -50.17 -37.77
CA LEU A 821 -21.74 -49.14 -38.62
C LEU A 821 -22.80 -48.31 -39.37
N GLU A 822 -23.91 -48.92 -39.79
CA GLU A 822 -25.05 -48.24 -40.40
C GLU A 822 -25.72 -47.24 -39.44
N LEU A 823 -25.92 -47.62 -38.18
CA LEU A 823 -26.43 -46.71 -37.15
C LEU A 823 -25.47 -45.54 -36.88
N GLN A 824 -24.16 -45.82 -36.89
CA GLN A 824 -23.13 -44.81 -36.68
C GLN A 824 -23.06 -43.81 -37.84
N ALA A 825 -23.15 -44.29 -39.09
CA ALA A 825 -23.19 -43.44 -40.27
C ALA A 825 -24.41 -42.51 -40.28
N ALA A 826 -25.59 -43.02 -39.90
CA ALA A 826 -26.81 -42.20 -39.79
C ALA A 826 -26.66 -41.06 -38.77
N ARG A 827 -26.11 -41.35 -37.58
CA ARG A 827 -25.85 -40.34 -36.53
C ARG A 827 -24.83 -39.28 -36.96
N LEU A 828 -23.79 -39.68 -37.69
CA LEU A 828 -22.79 -38.75 -38.21
C LEU A 828 -23.38 -37.82 -39.27
N SER A 829 -24.31 -38.31 -40.10
CA SER A 829 -25.03 -37.49 -41.08
C SER A 829 -25.93 -36.45 -40.40
N GLU A 830 -26.68 -36.85 -39.36
CA GLU A 830 -27.52 -35.93 -38.58
C GLU A 830 -26.68 -34.85 -37.87
N ARG A 831 -25.53 -35.22 -37.33
CA ARG A 831 -24.58 -34.27 -36.73
C ARG A 831 -24.02 -33.28 -37.75
N GLN A 832 -23.74 -33.74 -38.98
CA GLN A 832 -23.26 -32.86 -40.05
C GLN A 832 -24.33 -31.82 -40.43
N GLU A 833 -25.59 -32.22 -40.57
CA GLU A 833 -26.71 -31.30 -40.87
C GLU A 833 -26.92 -30.26 -39.76
N GLN A 834 -26.83 -30.68 -38.49
CA GLN A 834 -26.90 -29.76 -37.36
C GLN A 834 -25.74 -28.75 -37.35
N LEU A 835 -24.52 -29.20 -37.64
CA LEU A 835 -23.35 -28.31 -37.72
C LEU A 835 -23.42 -27.34 -38.91
N SER A 836 -23.98 -27.73 -40.06
CA SER A 836 -24.20 -26.80 -41.18
C SER A 836 -25.22 -25.71 -40.84
N LEU A 837 -26.32 -26.05 -40.17
CA LEU A 837 -27.31 -25.07 -39.72
C LEU A 837 -26.71 -24.07 -38.74
N ASN A 838 -25.91 -24.56 -37.77
CA ASN A 838 -25.22 -23.70 -36.80
C ASN A 838 -24.17 -22.78 -37.45
N LEU A 839 -23.55 -23.21 -38.55
CA LEU A 839 -22.62 -22.39 -39.33
C LEU A 839 -23.35 -21.24 -40.03
N GLU A 840 -24.49 -21.51 -40.67
CA GLU A 840 -25.32 -20.50 -41.33
C GLU A 840 -25.90 -19.49 -40.33
N GLU A 841 -26.40 -19.96 -39.17
CA GLU A 841 -26.92 -19.08 -38.11
C GLU A 841 -25.83 -18.23 -37.44
N GLY A 842 -24.57 -18.71 -37.42
CA GLY A 842 -23.44 -18.02 -36.81
C GLY A 842 -22.88 -16.84 -37.63
N GLU A 843 -23.09 -16.81 -38.96
CA GLU A 843 -22.54 -15.77 -39.85
C GLU A 843 -23.35 -14.46 -39.82
N ALA A 844 -24.68 -14.53 -39.74
CA ALA A 844 -25.57 -13.36 -39.76
C ALA A 844 -25.29 -12.29 -38.66
N PRO A 845 -25.14 -12.63 -37.36
CA PRO A 845 -24.88 -11.63 -36.32
C PRO A 845 -23.50 -10.96 -36.42
N LEU A 846 -22.56 -11.59 -37.15
CA LEU A 846 -21.20 -11.07 -37.33
C LEU A 846 -21.15 -9.92 -38.34
N GLU A 847 -22.00 -9.95 -39.36
CA GLU A 847 -22.16 -8.85 -40.31
C GLU A 847 -22.79 -7.62 -39.67
N GLU A 848 -23.81 -7.80 -38.83
CA GLU A 848 -24.43 -6.72 -38.07
C GLU A 848 -23.45 -6.03 -37.12
N LEU A 849 -22.61 -6.81 -36.42
CA LEU A 849 -21.57 -6.27 -35.54
C LEU A 849 -20.49 -5.50 -36.31
N ARG A 850 -20.14 -5.92 -37.54
CA ARG A 850 -19.17 -5.20 -38.39
C ARG A 850 -19.71 -3.84 -38.85
N LEU A 851 -20.97 -3.77 -39.28
CA LEU A 851 -21.62 -2.50 -39.63
C LEU A 851 -21.67 -1.55 -38.42
N LYS A 852 -21.97 -2.09 -37.24
CA LYS A 852 -21.98 -1.32 -35.99
C LYS A 852 -20.59 -0.82 -35.58
N LEU A 853 -19.55 -1.59 -35.87
CA LEU A 853 -18.15 -1.16 -35.65
C LEU A 853 -17.79 0.02 -36.57
N GLU A 854 -18.16 -0.04 -37.85
CA GLU A 854 -17.93 1.07 -38.80
C GLU A 854 -18.61 2.36 -38.33
N GLU A 855 -19.87 2.28 -37.89
CA GLU A 855 -20.61 3.44 -37.34
C GLU A 855 -19.90 4.05 -36.12
N LEU A 856 -19.42 3.20 -35.19
CA LEU A 856 -18.70 3.66 -34.00
C LEU A 856 -17.33 4.26 -34.33
N LEU A 857 -16.63 3.74 -35.33
CA LEU A 857 -15.35 4.28 -35.81
C LEU A 857 -15.52 5.67 -36.44
N GLU A 858 -16.57 5.89 -37.25
CA GLU A 858 -16.90 7.22 -37.76
C GLU A 858 -17.24 8.19 -36.62
N ARG A 859 -18.03 7.73 -35.64
CA ARG A 859 -18.37 8.54 -34.46
C ARG A 859 -17.14 8.91 -33.64
N ARG A 860 -16.17 8.00 -33.52
CA ARG A 860 -14.88 8.26 -32.85
C ARG A 860 -14.09 9.35 -33.58
N MET A 861 -14.01 9.30 -34.90
CA MET A 861 -13.32 10.33 -35.69
C MET A 861 -13.92 11.73 -35.47
N GLY A 862 -15.25 11.83 -35.40
CA GLY A 862 -15.94 13.09 -35.11
C GLY A 862 -15.60 13.65 -33.71
N VAL A 863 -15.61 12.79 -32.69
CA VAL A 863 -15.29 13.21 -31.30
C VAL A 863 -13.80 13.55 -31.14
N ASP A 864 -12.90 12.88 -31.87
CA ASP A 864 -11.46 13.17 -31.84
C ASP A 864 -11.15 14.57 -32.39
N GLU A 865 -11.83 15.00 -33.45
CA GLU A 865 -11.71 16.36 -33.99
C GLU A 865 -12.27 17.40 -33.02
N GLU A 866 -13.41 17.13 -32.37
CA GLU A 866 -13.95 17.99 -31.30
C GLU A 866 -12.95 18.12 -30.13
N MET A 867 -12.29 17.02 -29.76
CA MET A 867 -11.32 16.98 -28.66
C MET A 867 -10.09 17.83 -29.00
N ARG A 868 -9.62 17.74 -30.24
CA ARG A 868 -8.53 18.56 -30.76
C ARG A 868 -8.87 20.06 -30.71
N GLN A 869 -10.08 20.43 -31.10
CA GLN A 869 -10.52 21.84 -31.07
C GLN A 869 -10.69 22.36 -29.64
N ALA A 870 -11.32 21.59 -28.74
CA ALA A 870 -11.47 21.98 -27.35
C ALA A 870 -10.11 22.17 -26.66
N ARG A 871 -9.11 21.32 -27.00
CA ARG A 871 -7.74 21.44 -26.49
C ARG A 871 -7.06 22.72 -26.95
N LEU A 872 -7.16 23.06 -28.24
CA LEU A 872 -6.57 24.29 -28.78
C LEU A 872 -7.15 25.54 -28.11
N GLN A 873 -8.46 25.57 -27.86
CA GLN A 873 -9.12 26.67 -27.16
C GLN A 873 -8.67 26.78 -25.70
N MET A 874 -8.50 25.65 -25.00
CA MET A 874 -7.97 25.64 -23.63
C MET A 874 -6.53 26.16 -23.58
N ASP A 875 -5.67 25.70 -24.49
CA ASP A 875 -4.27 26.14 -24.58
C ASP A 875 -4.14 27.65 -24.88
N GLU A 876 -5.07 28.21 -25.66
CA GLU A 876 -5.13 29.65 -25.95
C GLU A 876 -5.55 30.46 -24.71
N ALA A 877 -6.60 30.03 -24.01
CA ALA A 877 -7.04 30.65 -22.76
C ALA A 877 -5.94 30.63 -21.67
N ASP A 878 -5.20 29.53 -21.58
CA ASP A 878 -4.06 29.38 -20.66
C ASP A 878 -2.93 30.39 -20.95
N ARG A 879 -2.68 30.68 -22.23
CA ARG A 879 -1.69 31.69 -22.64
C ARG A 879 -2.15 33.10 -22.27
N GLU A 880 -3.41 33.42 -22.54
CA GLU A 880 -3.99 34.72 -22.21
C GLU A 880 -3.98 34.98 -20.70
N LEU A 881 -4.32 33.97 -19.89
CA LEU A 881 -4.28 34.04 -18.43
C LEU A 881 -2.86 34.34 -17.92
N ARG A 882 -1.86 33.61 -18.43
CA ARG A 882 -0.45 33.82 -18.04
C ARG A 882 0.06 35.21 -18.40
N ASP A 883 -0.35 35.75 -19.54
CA ASP A 883 0.05 37.10 -19.94
C ASP A 883 -0.65 38.18 -19.11
N ALA A 884 -1.90 37.96 -18.68
CA ALA A 884 -2.58 38.83 -17.73
C ALA A 884 -1.94 38.79 -16.34
N GLU A 885 -1.54 37.62 -15.85
CA GLU A 885 -0.81 37.46 -14.57
C GLU A 885 0.57 38.15 -14.59
N LYS A 886 1.29 38.10 -15.73
CA LYS A 886 2.53 38.87 -15.92
C LYS A 886 2.29 40.38 -15.84
N ARG A 887 1.21 40.89 -16.45
CA ARG A 887 0.88 42.33 -16.37
C ARG A 887 0.53 42.74 -14.94
N ARG A 888 -0.24 41.94 -14.21
CA ARG A 888 -0.55 42.17 -12.79
C ARG A 888 0.73 42.28 -11.95
N THR A 889 1.61 41.29 -12.08
CA THR A 889 2.87 41.25 -11.31
C THR A 889 3.81 42.40 -11.65
N GLN A 890 3.88 42.82 -12.91
CA GLN A 890 4.64 44.01 -13.32
C GLN A 890 4.06 45.29 -12.71
N ALA A 891 2.75 45.51 -12.81
CA ALA A 891 2.08 46.67 -12.23
C ALA A 891 2.23 46.71 -10.69
N GLU A 892 2.12 45.56 -10.02
CA GLU A 892 2.30 45.43 -8.58
C GLU A 892 3.74 45.73 -8.13
N GLN A 893 4.75 45.22 -8.84
CA GLN A 893 6.16 45.53 -8.54
C GLN A 893 6.47 47.00 -8.72
N GLN A 894 5.95 47.62 -9.79
CA GLN A 894 6.12 49.05 -10.05
C GLN A 894 5.39 49.91 -9.01
N ALA A 895 4.16 49.53 -8.63
CA ALA A 895 3.40 50.20 -7.59
C ALA A 895 4.10 50.10 -6.23
N GLN A 896 4.68 48.94 -5.89
CA GLN A 896 5.41 48.75 -4.63
C GLN A 896 6.72 49.54 -4.59
N LEU A 897 7.45 49.61 -5.71
CA LEU A 897 8.64 50.45 -5.83
C LEU A 897 8.30 51.93 -5.66
N LEU A 898 7.25 52.40 -6.35
CA LEU A 898 6.80 53.78 -6.28
C LEU A 898 6.22 54.13 -4.91
N ARG A 899 5.53 53.20 -4.25
CA ARG A 899 5.09 53.33 -2.85
C ARG A 899 6.29 53.53 -1.92
N GLY A 900 7.34 52.73 -2.06
CA GLY A 900 8.57 52.90 -1.28
C GLY A 900 9.24 54.25 -1.52
N GLN A 901 9.26 54.72 -2.77
CA GLN A 901 9.77 56.06 -3.12
C GLN A 901 8.88 57.18 -2.54
N LEU A 902 7.56 57.03 -2.60
CA LEU A 902 6.59 57.97 -2.01
C LEU A 902 6.70 58.00 -0.48
N GLU A 903 6.87 56.86 0.18
CA GLU A 903 7.11 56.77 1.63
C GLU A 903 8.42 57.45 2.00
N GLN A 904 9.49 57.22 1.23
CA GLN A 904 10.77 57.93 1.41
C GLN A 904 10.61 59.45 1.23
N LEU A 905 9.95 59.90 0.16
CA LEU A 905 9.72 61.33 -0.09
C LEU A 905 8.79 61.97 0.94
N ARG A 906 7.77 61.25 1.42
CA ARG A 906 6.87 61.70 2.50
C ARG A 906 7.62 61.78 3.82
N LEU A 907 8.47 60.80 4.14
CA LEU A 907 9.35 60.85 5.31
C LEU A 907 10.38 61.99 5.21
N GLU A 908 10.96 62.21 4.03
CA GLU A 908 11.84 63.36 3.77
C GLU A 908 11.09 64.68 3.93
N CYS A 909 9.89 64.80 3.36
CA CYS A 909 9.06 66.00 3.42
C CYS A 909 8.57 66.25 4.85
N GLN A 910 8.11 65.22 5.55
CA GLN A 910 7.77 65.28 6.98
C GLN A 910 9.01 65.60 7.81
N GLY A 911 10.18 65.08 7.47
CA GLY A 911 11.45 65.44 8.10
C GLY A 911 11.82 66.90 7.87
N LEU A 912 11.57 67.45 6.69
CA LEU A 912 11.75 68.88 6.38
C LEU A 912 10.70 69.75 7.08
N GLU A 913 9.45 69.29 7.17
CA GLU A 913 8.37 69.95 7.90
C GLU A 913 8.65 69.97 9.40
N VAL A 914 9.05 68.83 9.98
CA VAL A 914 9.51 68.73 11.37
C VAL A 914 10.73 69.63 11.57
N ARG A 915 11.71 69.67 10.66
CA ARG A 915 12.83 70.63 10.78
C ARG A 915 12.37 72.07 10.70
N ARG A 916 11.37 72.39 9.85
CA ARG A 916 10.77 73.73 9.74
C ARG A 916 10.04 74.10 11.03
N THR A 917 9.21 73.22 11.57
CA THR A 917 8.49 73.44 12.84
C THR A 917 9.45 73.45 14.03
N THR A 918 10.43 72.55 14.07
CA THR A 918 11.48 72.53 15.09
C THR A 918 12.32 73.79 15.05
N LEU A 919 12.67 74.35 13.88
CA LEU A 919 13.36 75.64 13.83
C LEU A 919 12.48 76.78 14.35
N GLN A 920 11.18 76.74 14.07
CA GLN A 920 10.20 77.70 14.59
C GLN A 920 10.03 77.58 16.11
N GLU A 921 9.92 76.36 16.62
CA GLU A 921 9.83 76.04 18.05
C GLU A 921 11.15 76.32 18.78
N GLN A 922 12.31 76.04 18.16
CA GLN A 922 13.63 76.36 18.71
C GLN A 922 13.84 77.86 18.81
N LEU A 923 13.42 78.64 17.81
CA LEU A 923 13.43 80.09 17.89
C LEU A 923 12.58 80.57 19.07
N LEU A 924 11.35 80.04 19.19
CA LEU A 924 10.44 80.33 20.30
C LEU A 924 11.00 79.93 21.67
N ALA A 925 11.62 78.76 21.79
CA ALA A 925 12.20 78.23 23.02
C ALA A 925 13.49 78.96 23.44
N ASP A 926 14.30 79.40 22.48
CA ASP A 926 15.47 80.25 22.71
C ASP A 926 15.09 81.71 23.06
N GLY A 927 13.78 82.00 23.16
CA GLY A 927 13.23 83.28 23.61
C GLY A 927 13.06 84.33 22.51
N TYR A 928 13.08 83.92 21.24
CA TYR A 928 12.95 84.79 20.07
C TYR A 928 11.66 84.50 19.29
N ASP A 929 10.92 85.54 18.93
CA ASP A 929 9.75 85.41 18.04
C ASP A 929 10.18 85.38 16.57
N LEU A 930 9.73 84.39 15.78
CA LEU A 930 10.12 84.19 14.37
C LEU A 930 9.77 85.42 13.51
N GLN A 931 8.59 86.02 13.69
CA GLN A 931 8.19 87.22 12.94
C GLN A 931 9.00 88.44 13.40
N GLY A 932 9.28 88.57 14.71
CA GLY A 932 10.17 89.60 15.26
C GLY A 932 11.63 89.50 14.77
N VAL A 933 12.19 88.29 14.68
CA VAL A 933 13.56 88.08 14.16
C VAL A 933 13.61 88.37 12.67
N LEU A 934 12.66 87.87 11.85
CA LEU A 934 12.59 88.18 10.42
C LEU A 934 12.42 89.68 10.14
N ALA A 935 11.74 90.42 11.00
CA ALA A 935 11.59 91.87 10.90
C ALA A 935 12.86 92.66 11.27
N THR A 936 13.76 92.08 12.08
CA THR A 936 15.08 92.66 12.40
C THR A 936 16.18 92.33 11.39
N VAL A 937 15.88 91.53 10.37
CA VAL A 937 16.83 91.21 9.28
C VAL A 937 16.70 92.26 8.19
N GLU A 938 17.80 92.97 7.90
CA GLU A 938 17.84 93.96 6.81
C GLU A 938 17.74 93.27 5.42
N PRO A 939 17.09 93.89 4.42
CA PRO A 939 16.79 93.24 3.13
C PRO A 939 18.03 92.89 2.27
N ASP A 940 19.21 93.44 2.58
CA ASP A 940 20.49 93.15 1.89
C ASP A 940 21.32 92.04 2.58
N VAL A 941 20.83 91.44 3.67
CA VAL A 941 21.53 90.34 4.37
C VAL A 941 21.20 89.01 3.73
N THR A 942 22.22 88.33 3.19
CA THR A 942 22.10 87.01 2.57
C THR A 942 22.44 85.88 3.54
N GLU A 943 21.91 84.67 3.30
CA GLU A 943 22.24 83.47 4.06
C GLU A 943 23.77 83.26 4.09
N ALA A 944 24.42 83.29 2.92
CA ALA A 944 25.86 83.11 2.78
C ALA A 944 26.72 84.12 3.56
N GLY A 945 26.28 85.38 3.71
CA GLY A 945 27.00 86.40 4.49
C GLY A 945 26.89 86.19 6.01
N THR A 946 25.71 85.73 6.46
CA THR A 946 25.45 85.40 7.88
C THR A 946 26.11 84.07 8.24
N GLU A 947 26.14 83.15 7.28
CA GLU A 947 26.86 81.89 7.32
C GLU A 947 28.37 82.10 7.32
N GLN A 948 28.94 83.07 6.59
CA GLN A 948 30.37 83.42 6.67
C GLN A 948 30.81 83.96 8.04
N ALA A 949 29.96 84.80 8.66
CA ALA A 949 30.20 85.30 10.02
C ALA A 949 30.04 84.19 11.07
N LEU A 950 29.07 83.29 10.87
CA LEU A 950 28.94 82.05 11.62
C LEU A 950 30.14 81.14 11.37
N GLU A 951 30.64 81.01 10.14
CA GLU A 951 31.78 80.18 9.70
C GLU A 951 33.10 80.70 10.26
N GLN A 952 33.28 81.99 10.53
CA GLN A 952 34.48 82.48 11.23
C GLN A 952 34.44 82.16 12.73
N LEU A 953 33.25 82.15 13.33
CA LEU A 953 33.02 81.73 14.72
C LEU A 953 33.09 80.21 14.84
N GLU A 954 32.49 79.50 13.89
CA GLU A 954 32.57 78.07 13.65
C GLU A 954 33.97 77.67 13.24
N ALA A 955 34.79 78.49 12.56
CA ALA A 955 36.19 78.19 12.27
C ALA A 955 37.03 78.23 13.54
N ARG A 956 36.66 79.09 14.51
CA ARG A 956 37.25 79.08 15.85
C ARG A 956 36.76 77.88 16.68
N ILE A 957 35.52 77.44 16.50
CA ILE A 957 34.98 76.17 17.05
C ILE A 957 35.59 74.94 16.35
N GLN A 958 35.81 74.98 15.05
CA GLN A 958 36.39 73.95 14.17
C GLN A 958 37.90 73.86 14.35
N ARG A 959 38.58 74.93 14.77
CA ARG A 959 39.98 74.87 15.23
C ARG A 959 40.13 74.13 16.55
N LEU A 960 39.09 74.13 17.38
CA LEU A 960 39.01 73.18 18.48
C LEU A 960 38.65 71.77 18.00
N GLY A 961 38.30 71.62 16.71
CA GLY A 961 38.01 70.36 16.03
C GLY A 961 36.53 70.02 16.04
N ALA A 962 36.17 68.93 15.38
CA ALA A 962 34.85 68.34 15.53
C ALA A 962 34.75 67.80 16.95
N ILE A 963 34.07 68.60 17.75
CA ILE A 963 33.94 68.39 19.15
C ILE A 963 32.65 67.62 19.38
N ASN A 964 32.81 66.35 19.71
CA ASN A 964 31.66 65.52 19.99
C ASN A 964 31.40 65.54 21.51
N LEU A 965 30.48 66.42 21.93
CA LEU A 965 29.95 66.42 23.30
C LEU A 965 29.23 65.12 23.65
N ALA A 966 28.64 64.48 22.64
CA ALA A 966 28.04 63.16 22.72
C ALA A 966 29.07 62.04 22.53
N ALA A 967 30.33 62.32 22.15
CA ALA A 967 31.36 61.26 22.09
C ALA A 967 31.70 60.78 23.48
N ILE A 968 31.35 61.51 24.53
CA ILE A 968 31.48 61.03 25.90
C ILE A 968 30.53 59.83 26.11
N GLU A 969 29.26 59.95 25.67
CA GLU A 969 28.22 58.92 25.83
C GLU A 969 28.22 57.87 24.70
N GLU A 970 28.51 58.27 23.45
CA GLU A 970 28.60 57.39 22.27
C GLU A 970 29.88 56.55 22.27
N TYR A 971 31.00 57.06 22.81
CA TYR A 971 32.18 56.22 23.06
C TYR A 971 31.86 55.14 24.08
N GLU A 972 31.13 55.47 25.15
CA GLU A 972 30.69 54.47 26.15
C GLU A 972 29.74 53.43 25.54
N GLN A 973 28.68 53.84 24.82
CA GLN A 973 27.72 52.91 24.20
C GLN A 973 28.34 52.02 23.11
N GLN A 974 29.15 52.59 22.20
CA GLN A 974 29.78 51.79 21.14
C GLN A 974 30.92 50.93 21.68
N SER A 975 31.58 51.34 22.77
CA SER A 975 32.58 50.51 23.47
C SER A 975 31.92 49.31 24.13
N GLU A 976 30.78 49.47 24.78
CA GLU A 976 29.99 48.35 25.32
C GLU A 976 29.52 47.40 24.22
N ARG A 977 29.02 47.94 23.10
CA ARG A 977 28.55 47.14 21.96
C ARG A 977 29.69 46.36 21.27
N LYS A 978 30.86 46.98 21.07
CA LYS A 978 32.04 46.27 20.56
C LYS A 978 32.49 45.21 21.54
N ARG A 979 32.53 45.51 22.85
CA ARG A 979 32.92 44.53 23.89
C ARG A 979 31.96 43.33 23.95
N TYR A 980 30.68 43.53 23.70
CA TYR A 980 29.68 42.47 23.58
C TYR A 980 29.88 41.61 22.32
N LEU A 981 30.10 42.24 21.16
CA LEU A 981 30.35 41.52 19.90
C LEU A 981 31.72 40.84 19.85
N ASP A 982 32.74 41.44 20.48
CA ASP A 982 34.06 40.84 20.70
C ASP A 982 33.96 39.62 21.61
N ALA A 983 33.11 39.68 22.65
CA ALA A 983 32.83 38.54 23.51
C ALA A 983 32.07 37.43 22.76
N GLN A 984 31.06 37.77 21.97
CA GLN A 984 30.34 36.78 21.14
C GLN A 984 31.21 36.15 20.05
N ASP A 985 32.10 36.92 19.42
CA ASP A 985 33.03 36.38 18.44
C ASP A 985 34.10 35.53 19.12
N ALA A 986 34.64 35.96 20.27
CA ALA A 986 35.53 35.11 21.07
C ALA A 986 34.83 33.82 21.51
N ASP A 987 33.57 33.88 21.95
CA ASP A 987 32.76 32.71 22.33
C ASP A 987 32.48 31.81 21.11
N LEU A 988 32.26 32.37 19.91
CA LEU A 988 32.00 31.62 18.69
C LEU A 988 33.27 31.05 18.07
N VAL A 989 34.40 31.77 18.12
CA VAL A 989 35.72 31.26 17.75
C VAL A 989 36.14 30.18 18.74
N GLU A 990 35.93 30.36 20.04
CA GLU A 990 36.17 29.34 21.06
C GLU A 990 35.23 28.15 20.87
N ALA A 991 33.95 28.36 20.52
CA ALA A 991 33.02 27.30 20.15
C ALA A 991 33.47 26.58 18.87
N LEU A 992 33.99 27.31 17.88
CA LEU A 992 34.49 26.72 16.63
C LEU A 992 35.76 25.91 16.88
N ASP A 993 36.73 26.48 17.58
CA ASP A 993 37.97 25.84 17.98
C ASP A 993 37.68 24.66 18.90
N THR A 994 36.70 24.73 19.79
CA THR A 994 36.29 23.58 20.60
C THR A 994 35.62 22.51 19.75
N LEU A 995 34.77 22.85 18.77
CA LEU A 995 34.17 21.89 17.84
C LEU A 995 35.22 21.27 16.90
N GLU A 996 36.17 22.04 16.37
CA GLU A 996 37.29 21.57 15.56
C GLU A 996 38.27 20.74 16.37
N ASN A 997 38.57 21.14 17.61
CA ASN A 997 39.34 20.34 18.54
C ASN A 997 38.58 19.09 18.97
N VAL A 998 37.25 19.12 19.06
CA VAL A 998 36.41 17.94 19.26
C VAL A 998 36.48 17.03 18.04
N ILE A 999 36.44 17.53 16.81
CA ILE A 999 36.68 16.71 15.61
C ILE A 999 38.09 16.13 15.62
N ARG A 1000 39.13 16.92 15.87
CA ARG A 1000 40.52 16.44 15.92
C ARG A 1000 40.72 15.42 17.05
N LYS A 1001 40.08 15.62 18.20
CA LYS A 1001 40.05 14.65 19.30
C LYS A 1001 39.29 13.41 18.88
N ILE A 1002 38.12 13.52 18.25
CA ILE A 1002 37.34 12.40 17.73
C ILE A 1002 38.16 11.64 16.68
N ASP A 1003 38.84 12.31 15.75
CA ASP A 1003 39.64 11.68 14.69
C ASP A 1003 40.90 11.04 15.26
N LYS A 1004 41.58 11.69 16.21
CA LYS A 1004 42.74 11.12 16.91
C LYS A 1004 42.33 9.93 17.77
N GLU A 1005 41.23 10.05 18.51
CA GLU A 1005 40.67 8.98 19.34
C GLU A 1005 40.12 7.85 18.46
N THR A 1006 39.54 8.15 17.30
CA THR A 1006 39.08 7.17 16.31
C THR A 1006 40.25 6.43 15.68
N ARG A 1007 41.31 7.14 15.25
CA ARG A 1007 42.54 6.51 14.73
C ARG A 1007 43.22 5.66 15.79
N HIS A 1008 43.33 6.17 17.01
CA HIS A 1008 43.93 5.45 18.13
C HIS A 1008 43.11 4.22 18.51
N ARG A 1009 41.78 4.37 18.73
CA ARG A 1009 40.90 3.22 19.02
C ARG A 1009 40.86 2.23 17.87
N PHE A 1010 40.86 2.67 16.62
CA PHE A 1010 40.88 1.77 15.47
C PHE A 1010 42.20 1.00 15.44
N LYS A 1011 43.33 1.70 15.59
CA LYS A 1011 44.66 1.09 15.56
C LYS A 1011 44.88 0.17 16.75
N ASP A 1012 44.53 0.60 17.96
CA ASP A 1012 44.63 -0.19 19.17
C ASP A 1012 43.73 -1.43 19.10
N THR A 1013 42.49 -1.27 18.64
CA THR A 1013 41.58 -2.41 18.46
C THR A 1013 42.10 -3.32 17.36
N PHE A 1014 42.57 -2.80 16.23
CA PHE A 1014 43.19 -3.58 15.16
C PHE A 1014 44.40 -4.37 15.66
N ASP A 1015 45.31 -3.74 16.41
CA ASP A 1015 46.52 -4.38 16.94
C ASP A 1015 46.16 -5.42 18.02
N GLN A 1016 45.17 -5.16 18.86
CA GLN A 1016 44.66 -6.11 19.84
C GLN A 1016 43.92 -7.29 19.18
N ILE A 1017 43.13 -7.07 18.11
CA ILE A 1017 42.51 -8.15 17.33
C ILE A 1017 43.60 -8.96 16.64
N ASN A 1018 44.60 -8.30 16.06
CA ASN A 1018 45.71 -8.95 15.37
C ASN A 1018 46.53 -9.80 16.35
N ALA A 1019 46.85 -9.28 17.53
CA ALA A 1019 47.53 -10.02 18.59
C ALA A 1019 46.66 -11.17 19.12
N GLY A 1020 45.35 -10.94 19.30
CA GLY A 1020 44.37 -11.95 19.68
C GLY A 1020 44.28 -13.07 18.67
N LEU A 1021 44.24 -12.75 17.37
CA LEU A 1021 44.25 -13.69 16.25
C LEU A 1021 45.56 -14.48 16.24
N GLN A 1022 46.71 -13.83 16.39
CA GLN A 1022 48.03 -14.49 16.46
C GLN A 1022 48.16 -15.43 17.66
N ALA A 1023 47.47 -15.15 18.78
CA ALA A 1023 47.47 -16.00 19.97
C ALA A 1023 46.44 -17.14 19.91
N LEU A 1024 45.25 -16.88 19.35
CA LEU A 1024 44.16 -17.86 19.26
C LEU A 1024 44.35 -18.84 18.11
N PHE A 1025 44.93 -18.40 16.99
CA PHE A 1025 45.13 -19.23 15.80
C PHE A 1025 46.00 -20.48 16.08
N PRO A 1026 47.18 -20.38 16.74
CA PRO A 1026 47.96 -21.56 17.10
C PRO A 1026 47.27 -22.46 18.13
N LYS A 1027 46.47 -21.90 19.05
CA LYS A 1027 45.69 -22.66 20.03
C LYS A 1027 44.60 -23.51 19.37
N VAL A 1028 43.94 -22.99 18.33
CA VAL A 1028 42.88 -23.68 17.60
C VAL A 1028 43.47 -24.71 16.62
N PHE A 1029 44.55 -24.39 15.91
CA PHE A 1029 45.15 -25.27 14.90
C PHE A 1029 46.25 -26.21 15.43
N GLY A 1030 46.76 -26.00 16.64
CA GLY A 1030 47.91 -26.76 17.19
C GLY A 1030 49.26 -26.35 16.57
N GLY A 1031 49.32 -25.17 15.91
CA GLY A 1031 50.47 -24.62 15.19
C GLY A 1031 50.05 -23.66 14.06
N GLY A 1032 51.00 -23.04 13.36
CA GLY A 1032 50.73 -22.04 12.30
C GLY A 1032 50.65 -20.60 12.81
N SER A 1033 50.38 -19.64 11.92
CA SER A 1033 50.30 -18.20 12.26
C SER A 1033 49.30 -17.48 11.36
N ALA A 1034 48.47 -16.60 11.91
CA ALA A 1034 47.62 -15.70 11.13
C ALA A 1034 47.75 -14.26 11.64
N TYR A 1035 47.70 -13.29 10.72
CA TYR A 1035 47.78 -11.87 11.05
C TYR A 1035 46.90 -11.04 10.11
N LEU A 1036 46.56 -9.83 10.55
CA LEU A 1036 45.82 -8.83 9.78
C LEU A 1036 46.78 -7.83 9.13
N GLU A 1037 46.45 -7.39 7.91
CA GLU A 1037 47.22 -6.40 7.15
C GLU A 1037 46.29 -5.27 6.65
N LEU A 1038 46.80 -4.03 6.62
CA LEU A 1038 46.06 -2.86 6.14
C LEU A 1038 46.40 -2.61 4.67
N THR A 1039 45.40 -2.27 3.84
CA THR A 1039 45.60 -2.12 2.39
C THR A 1039 46.18 -0.76 1.96
N GLY A 1040 46.39 0.19 2.88
CA GLY A 1040 46.96 1.51 2.58
C GLY A 1040 47.42 2.27 3.84
N GLU A 1041 47.82 3.53 3.68
CA GLU A 1041 48.48 4.32 4.74
C GLU A 1041 47.53 5.15 5.63
N ASP A 1042 46.33 5.53 5.15
CA ASP A 1042 45.38 6.31 5.96
C ASP A 1042 44.47 5.41 6.82
N LEU A 1043 44.70 5.39 8.13
CA LEU A 1043 43.92 4.61 9.09
C LEU A 1043 42.41 4.93 9.08
N LEU A 1044 41.99 6.09 8.56
CA LEU A 1044 40.57 6.47 8.48
C LEU A 1044 39.82 5.84 7.29
N ASP A 1045 40.50 5.47 6.21
CA ASP A 1045 39.84 5.00 4.96
C ASP A 1045 40.40 3.67 4.41
N THR A 1046 41.39 3.06 5.07
CA THR A 1046 42.04 1.81 4.64
C THR A 1046 41.23 0.53 4.87
N GLY A 1047 41.30 -0.42 3.93
CA GLY A 1047 40.72 -1.76 4.08
C GLY A 1047 41.59 -2.70 4.92
N VAL A 1048 41.00 -3.80 5.38
CA VAL A 1048 41.69 -4.84 6.18
C VAL A 1048 41.67 -6.18 5.45
N THR A 1049 42.82 -6.84 5.35
CA THR A 1049 42.97 -8.19 4.77
C THR A 1049 43.51 -9.18 5.80
N ILE A 1050 43.09 -10.44 5.67
CA ILE A 1050 43.51 -11.53 6.58
C ILE A 1050 44.53 -12.40 5.87
N MET A 1051 45.69 -12.57 6.50
CA MET A 1051 46.76 -13.48 6.04
C MET A 1051 46.85 -14.65 7.01
N ALA A 1052 46.69 -15.88 6.52
CA ALA A 1052 46.71 -17.08 7.35
C ALA A 1052 47.70 -18.11 6.82
N ARG A 1053 48.46 -18.71 7.74
CA ARG A 1053 49.46 -19.74 7.46
C ARG A 1053 49.18 -20.98 8.33
N PRO A 1054 48.45 -21.98 7.81
CA PRO A 1054 48.29 -23.25 8.47
C PRO A 1054 49.63 -24.00 8.62
N PRO A 1055 49.77 -24.90 9.59
CA PRO A 1055 50.98 -25.68 9.79
C PRO A 1055 51.36 -26.46 8.51
N GLY A 1056 52.58 -26.26 8.01
CA GLY A 1056 53.13 -26.96 6.83
C GLY A 1056 52.92 -26.29 5.46
N LYS A 1057 52.19 -25.16 5.34
CA LYS A 1057 51.95 -24.44 4.07
C LYS A 1057 52.62 -23.03 4.03
N LYS A 1058 52.82 -22.48 2.83
CA LYS A 1058 53.32 -21.10 2.59
C LYS A 1058 52.19 -20.07 2.73
N ASN A 1059 52.54 -18.79 2.92
CA ASN A 1059 51.56 -17.69 3.05
C ASN A 1059 50.62 -17.64 1.84
N SER A 1060 49.31 -17.63 2.11
CA SER A 1060 48.28 -17.49 1.08
C SER A 1060 47.10 -16.69 1.64
N THR A 1061 46.37 -16.02 0.75
CA THR A 1061 45.14 -15.31 1.11
C THR A 1061 44.07 -16.32 1.53
N ILE A 1062 43.19 -15.93 2.46
CA ILE A 1062 42.19 -16.82 3.09
C ILE A 1062 41.32 -17.58 2.07
N HIS A 1063 41.10 -17.02 0.87
CA HIS A 1063 40.35 -17.64 -0.23
C HIS A 1063 40.96 -18.96 -0.76
N LEU A 1064 42.26 -19.21 -0.54
CA LEU A 1064 42.99 -20.38 -1.04
C LEU A 1064 43.07 -21.56 -0.04
N LEU A 1065 42.45 -21.43 1.14
CA LEU A 1065 42.43 -22.46 2.19
C LEU A 1065 41.28 -23.48 2.03
N SER A 1066 41.38 -24.65 2.69
CA SER A 1066 40.31 -25.67 2.68
C SER A 1066 39.07 -25.19 3.46
N GLY A 1067 37.88 -25.75 3.21
CA GLY A 1067 36.62 -25.31 3.85
C GLY A 1067 36.65 -25.33 5.39
N GLY A 1068 37.23 -26.38 5.99
CA GLY A 1068 37.43 -26.47 7.45
C GLY A 1068 38.51 -25.52 7.99
N GLU A 1069 39.60 -25.33 7.26
CA GLU A 1069 40.66 -24.36 7.62
C GLU A 1069 40.13 -22.91 7.56
N LYS A 1070 39.29 -22.60 6.57
CA LYS A 1070 38.61 -21.30 6.44
C LYS A 1070 37.69 -21.04 7.62
N ALA A 1071 36.84 -22.02 7.97
CA ALA A 1071 35.91 -21.90 9.08
C ALA A 1071 36.64 -21.67 10.42
N LEU A 1072 37.70 -22.43 10.72
CA LEU A 1072 38.48 -22.26 11.94
C LEU A 1072 39.29 -20.95 11.99
N THR A 1073 39.80 -20.48 10.85
CA THR A 1073 40.50 -19.17 10.75
C THR A 1073 39.54 -18.02 11.03
N ALA A 1074 38.35 -18.07 10.43
CA ALA A 1074 37.30 -17.08 10.63
C ALA A 1074 36.77 -17.11 12.07
N LEU A 1075 36.63 -18.31 12.64
CA LEU A 1075 36.23 -18.50 14.03
C LEU A 1075 37.25 -17.91 15.01
N ALA A 1076 38.56 -18.09 14.74
CA ALA A 1076 39.62 -17.46 15.52
C ALA A 1076 39.59 -15.92 15.42
N LEU A 1077 39.28 -15.36 14.25
CA LEU A 1077 39.12 -13.91 14.08
C LEU A 1077 37.86 -13.38 14.79
N VAL A 1078 36.73 -14.06 14.66
CA VAL A 1078 35.50 -13.66 15.34
C VAL A 1078 35.68 -13.71 16.85
N PHE A 1079 36.34 -14.74 17.39
CA PHE A 1079 36.66 -14.80 18.82
C PHE A 1079 37.71 -13.77 19.25
N ALA A 1080 38.67 -13.41 18.39
CA ALA A 1080 39.61 -12.32 18.66
C ALA A 1080 38.90 -10.96 18.74
N ILE A 1081 37.93 -10.72 17.84
CA ILE A 1081 37.04 -9.55 17.89
C ILE A 1081 36.18 -9.56 19.16
N PHE A 1082 35.63 -10.74 19.49
CA PHE A 1082 34.73 -10.92 20.63
C PHE A 1082 35.42 -10.72 21.98
N LYS A 1083 36.68 -11.16 22.13
CA LYS A 1083 37.45 -11.04 23.38
C LYS A 1083 37.75 -9.58 23.76
N LEU A 1084 37.75 -8.69 22.79
CA LEU A 1084 38.13 -7.28 22.93
C LEU A 1084 36.99 -6.43 23.50
N ASN A 1085 35.80 -6.61 22.96
CA ASN A 1085 34.56 -6.01 23.48
C ASN A 1085 33.53 -7.14 23.62
N PRO A 1086 33.51 -7.82 24.78
CA PRO A 1086 32.63 -8.95 25.01
C PRO A 1086 31.18 -8.47 24.96
N ALA A 1087 30.43 -8.99 23.98
CA ALA A 1087 28.99 -8.81 24.01
C ALA A 1087 28.45 -9.54 25.26
N PRO A 1088 27.38 -9.02 25.89
CA PRO A 1088 26.78 -9.62 27.08
C PRO A 1088 26.34 -11.09 26.91
N PHE A 1089 26.05 -11.49 25.66
CA PHE A 1089 25.83 -12.88 25.28
C PHE A 1089 26.28 -13.12 23.84
N CYS A 1090 26.55 -14.38 23.48
CA CYS A 1090 26.88 -14.83 22.14
C CYS A 1090 25.97 -15.98 21.72
N MET A 1091 25.37 -15.91 20.53
CA MET A 1091 24.58 -16.99 19.96
C MET A 1091 25.26 -17.62 18.76
N LEU A 1092 25.40 -18.95 18.75
CA LEU A 1092 26.10 -19.71 17.70
C LEU A 1092 25.14 -20.73 17.05
N ASP A 1093 24.81 -20.59 15.76
CA ASP A 1093 23.92 -21.51 15.02
C ASP A 1093 24.72 -22.48 14.16
N GLU A 1094 24.82 -23.76 14.54
CA GLU A 1094 25.41 -24.85 13.76
C GLU A 1094 26.81 -24.54 13.19
N VAL A 1095 27.59 -23.76 13.94
CA VAL A 1095 28.96 -23.33 13.58
C VAL A 1095 29.95 -24.50 13.51
N ASP A 1096 29.60 -25.62 14.14
CA ASP A 1096 30.34 -26.88 14.16
C ASP A 1096 30.05 -27.80 12.97
N ALA A 1097 29.05 -27.50 12.14
CA ALA A 1097 28.69 -28.31 10.96
C ALA A 1097 29.82 -28.53 9.92
N PRO A 1098 30.71 -27.55 9.62
CA PRO A 1098 31.83 -27.76 8.70
C PRO A 1098 33.11 -28.29 9.37
N LEU A 1099 33.07 -28.67 10.65
CA LEU A 1099 34.23 -29.11 11.43
C LEU A 1099 34.24 -30.63 11.64
N ASP A 1100 35.43 -31.24 11.66
CA ASP A 1100 35.67 -32.63 12.06
C ASP A 1100 35.73 -32.80 13.58
N ASP A 1101 35.43 -34.00 14.08
CA ASP A 1101 35.33 -34.31 15.52
C ASP A 1101 36.52 -33.83 16.36
N ALA A 1102 37.74 -33.93 15.80
CA ALA A 1102 38.97 -33.48 16.47
C ALA A 1102 39.02 -31.95 16.66
N ASN A 1103 38.51 -31.18 15.70
CA ASN A 1103 38.46 -29.71 15.76
C ASN A 1103 37.21 -29.21 16.49
N VAL A 1104 36.10 -29.95 16.48
CA VAL A 1104 34.92 -29.67 17.33
C VAL A 1104 35.30 -29.72 18.82
N GLY A 1105 36.12 -30.69 19.24
CA GLY A 1105 36.63 -30.73 20.62
C GLY A 1105 37.59 -29.60 20.98
N ARG A 1106 38.26 -28.96 20.01
CA ARG A 1106 39.09 -27.76 20.25
C ARG A 1106 38.23 -26.51 20.35
N TYR A 1107 37.25 -26.39 19.48
CA TYR A 1107 36.22 -25.35 19.52
C TYR A 1107 35.46 -25.37 20.85
N ALA A 1108 34.97 -26.53 21.30
CA ALA A 1108 34.21 -26.66 22.54
C ALA A 1108 35.03 -26.25 23.78
N ARG A 1109 36.33 -26.58 23.82
CA ARG A 1109 37.23 -26.13 24.90
C ARG A 1109 37.44 -24.62 24.92
N LEU A 1110 37.56 -24.01 23.74
CA LEU A 1110 37.70 -22.56 23.61
C LEU A 1110 36.42 -21.84 24.08
N VAL A 1111 35.25 -22.34 23.68
CA VAL A 1111 33.95 -21.81 24.12
C VAL A 1111 33.80 -21.93 25.64
N LYS A 1112 34.21 -23.06 26.23
CA LYS A 1112 34.18 -23.27 27.69
C LYS A 1112 35.10 -22.31 28.44
N GLU A 1113 36.34 -22.10 27.99
CA GLU A 1113 37.27 -21.12 28.58
C GLU A 1113 36.70 -19.70 28.53
N MET A 1114 36.00 -19.34 27.46
CA MET A 1114 35.40 -18.01 27.32
C MET A 1114 34.07 -17.84 28.09
N SER A 1115 33.37 -18.94 28.38
CA SER A 1115 32.08 -18.94 29.09
C SER A 1115 32.13 -18.45 30.53
N GLU A 1116 33.33 -18.40 31.14
CA GLU A 1116 33.55 -17.79 32.45
C GLU A 1116 33.22 -16.29 32.46
N SER A 1117 33.40 -15.62 31.31
CA SER A 1117 33.24 -14.17 31.16
C SER A 1117 32.03 -13.74 30.34
N VAL A 1118 31.50 -14.62 29.49
CA VAL A 1118 30.40 -14.30 28.56
C VAL A 1118 29.39 -15.43 28.48
N GLN A 1119 28.11 -15.09 28.38
CA GLN A 1119 27.04 -16.07 28.19
C GLN A 1119 27.03 -16.62 26.75
N PHE A 1120 27.30 -17.92 26.58
CA PHE A 1120 27.20 -18.62 25.30
C PHE A 1120 25.90 -19.42 25.21
N ILE A 1121 25.16 -19.19 24.12
CA ILE A 1121 23.98 -19.95 23.74
C ILE A 1121 24.26 -20.56 22.36
N TYR A 1122 24.51 -21.86 22.30
CA TYR A 1122 24.86 -22.50 21.03
C TYR A 1122 23.84 -23.57 20.63
N ILE A 1123 23.57 -23.64 19.33
CA ILE A 1123 22.69 -24.60 18.69
C ILE A 1123 23.56 -25.60 17.96
N THR A 1124 23.51 -26.87 18.37
CA THR A 1124 24.36 -27.93 17.82
C THR A 1124 23.58 -29.24 17.66
N HIS A 1125 23.99 -30.05 16.70
CA HIS A 1125 23.61 -31.46 16.56
C HIS A 1125 24.80 -32.41 16.82
N ASN A 1126 25.99 -31.88 17.14
CA ASN A 1126 27.21 -32.65 17.39
C ASN A 1126 27.29 -33.08 18.86
N LYS A 1127 27.46 -34.39 19.08
CA LYS A 1127 27.54 -35.01 20.41
C LYS A 1127 28.63 -34.43 21.30
N ILE A 1128 29.80 -34.12 20.74
CA ILE A 1128 30.96 -33.59 21.49
C ILE A 1128 30.66 -32.18 22.04
N ALA A 1129 29.93 -31.36 21.29
CA ALA A 1129 29.53 -30.03 21.74
C ALA A 1129 28.37 -30.07 22.76
N MET A 1130 27.51 -31.08 22.69
CA MET A 1130 26.42 -31.32 23.65
C MET A 1130 26.93 -31.75 25.03
N GLU A 1131 27.90 -32.67 25.08
CA GLU A 1131 28.48 -33.18 26.33
C GLU A 1131 29.16 -32.10 27.18
N MET A 1132 29.58 -31.01 26.54
CA MET A 1132 30.32 -29.94 27.19
C MET A 1132 29.43 -28.81 27.71
N ALA A 1133 28.10 -28.85 27.47
CA ALA A 1133 27.15 -27.83 27.93
C ALA A 1133 26.80 -28.00 29.41
N ASP A 1134 26.71 -26.91 30.16
CA ASP A 1134 26.24 -26.97 31.56
C ASP A 1134 24.73 -27.25 31.62
N GLN A 1135 23.99 -26.84 30.59
CA GLN A 1135 22.55 -27.08 30.49
C GLN A 1135 22.12 -27.38 29.05
N LEU A 1136 21.26 -28.39 28.89
CA LEU A 1136 20.68 -28.78 27.61
C LEU A 1136 19.20 -28.39 27.53
N MET A 1137 18.89 -27.57 26.53
CA MET A 1137 17.52 -27.21 26.17
C MET A 1137 17.09 -28.01 24.95
N GLY A 1138 16.31 -29.06 25.19
CA GLY A 1138 15.66 -29.81 24.13
C GLY A 1138 14.53 -29.03 23.50
N VAL A 1139 14.62 -28.71 22.21
CA VAL A 1139 13.48 -28.33 21.40
C VAL A 1139 12.92 -29.60 20.78
N THR A 1140 11.68 -29.92 21.11
CA THR A 1140 10.96 -31.06 20.55
C THR A 1140 9.75 -30.59 19.79
N MET A 1141 9.36 -31.36 18.79
CA MET A 1141 8.13 -31.14 18.03
C MET A 1141 7.14 -32.21 18.48
N HIS A 1142 6.35 -31.90 19.52
CA HIS A 1142 5.31 -32.82 20.00
C HIS A 1142 4.17 -32.95 18.98
N GLU A 1143 3.86 -31.84 18.30
CA GLU A 1143 2.90 -31.76 17.21
C GLU A 1143 3.62 -31.23 15.95
N PRO A 1144 3.40 -31.81 14.76
CA PRO A 1144 3.98 -31.31 13.51
C PRO A 1144 3.74 -29.80 13.33
N GLY A 1145 4.83 -29.03 13.22
CA GLY A 1145 4.81 -27.57 13.06
C GLY A 1145 4.76 -26.75 14.36
N CYS A 1146 4.63 -27.38 15.54
CA CYS A 1146 4.64 -26.70 16.84
C CYS A 1146 5.83 -27.16 17.70
N SER A 1147 6.75 -26.23 17.95
CA SER A 1147 7.92 -26.44 18.79
C SER A 1147 7.57 -26.26 20.28
N ARG A 1148 8.03 -27.17 21.13
CA ARG A 1148 7.97 -27.05 22.59
C ARG A 1148 9.36 -27.19 23.18
N LEU A 1149 9.62 -26.48 24.27
CA LEU A 1149 10.89 -26.52 24.97
C LEU A 1149 10.83 -27.47 26.18
N VAL A 1150 11.85 -28.31 26.31
CA VAL A 1150 12.09 -29.23 27.42
C VAL A 1150 13.49 -28.92 27.94
N ALA A 1151 13.61 -28.42 29.17
CA ALA A 1151 14.90 -28.17 29.79
C ALA A 1151 15.34 -29.41 30.57
N VAL A 1152 16.57 -29.87 30.35
CA VAL A 1152 17.22 -30.94 31.13
C VAL A 1152 18.54 -30.40 31.66
N ASP A 1153 18.72 -30.50 32.97
CA ASP A 1153 19.97 -30.18 33.63
C ASP A 1153 20.91 -31.40 33.53
N VAL A 1154 22.10 -31.21 32.95
CA VAL A 1154 23.03 -32.31 32.64
C VAL A 1154 23.62 -32.90 33.92
N GLU A 1155 23.87 -32.08 34.95
CA GLU A 1155 24.38 -32.55 36.24
C GLU A 1155 23.32 -33.37 37.00
N ALA A 1156 22.06 -32.94 36.97
CA ALA A 1156 20.95 -33.67 37.59
C ALA A 1156 20.61 -34.99 36.85
N ALA A 1157 20.75 -35.01 35.52
CA ALA A 1157 20.51 -36.20 34.70
C ALA A 1157 21.61 -37.26 34.88
N MET A 1158 22.89 -36.86 34.97
CA MET A 1158 23.99 -37.78 35.27
C MET A 1158 23.86 -38.38 36.68
N ALA A 1159 23.41 -37.59 37.67
CA ALA A 1159 23.15 -38.08 39.02
C ALA A 1159 21.98 -39.10 39.13
N MET A 1160 21.05 -39.12 38.16
CA MET A 1160 19.96 -40.11 38.09
C MET A 1160 20.30 -41.37 37.30
N VAL A 1161 21.40 -41.38 36.53
CA VAL A 1161 21.88 -42.56 35.77
C VAL A 1161 22.87 -43.40 36.60
N ASP A 1162 23.56 -42.77 37.56
CA ASP A 1162 24.47 -43.43 38.52
C ASP A 1162 23.77 -43.88 39.84
N ALA A 1163 22.45 -43.71 39.95
CA ALA A 1163 21.59 -44.17 41.05
C ALA A 1163 20.65 -45.29 40.58
#